data_AF-A0A1Y4QN64-F1
#
_entry.id   AF-A0A1Y4QN64-F1
#
_cell.length_a   1.000
_cell.length_b   1.000
_cell.length_c   1.000
_cell.angle_alpha   90.00
_cell.angle_beta   90.00
_cell.angle_gamma   90.00
#
_symmetry.space_group_name_H-M   'P 1'
#
loop_
_entity.id
_entity.type
_entity.pdbx_description
1 polymer ?
#
loop_
_entity_poly.entity_id
_entity_poly.type
_entity_poly.pdbx_seq_one_letter_code
_entity_poly.pdbx_strand_id
1 'polypeptide(L)'
;MNKKNLFLSAFLTTSMMLGSSITTLMANETDNSSNEVIIEETVPVNDENNQNGENEQSNQPTNYVNEENQNNNVEQKTIENVTGNCQQAISEVTFPKYESDGTKTDVHVSDLLKEHLDTTDLSGEKDNEAKTLTFKDVLLKDVYLNSDYLNGKSEAGISFYNMVNYFTDVKQIKQILDANPGYTVVDSAGNKVDGAYIDELLGLINQIINFDTGTNLKYDKNSTYDSAEFAQNSKLGGTDVIATSNEGNVTLKFHIDSHGWWGYDLGADDSITGLVMGFDQDAIDADHKEHEGPLTRAYANFFVIDMQTKGNGKWYMLRNTDLENPIIYVSEDGKEAFMIDVDFYGENVINKVNKDVIGPECESLKIFLTHNHSDNCNNLSVIAQDERLSEITSIIWPENEPHPTKDGKDLVTLFGEDKVTTVADGEKFTAANHEFQFIEIPNEHTPAGGQLADLTNNVLYSGDTLGAQVHLGGSTVTLSTIDGWLNGALKTEQYIKDNGIEYIIGGHTPYLNTPEYASWVAIAMQYAKEQITADSAWQGGLIIVENGQIVTGERLDEIFANGLTDREELFIASANFRNNLPTEPEENPGQTPDDDNKNPENTDDQDNSNVNANTPQNKKSSSVKTGDETNLAWALLGLAGASVLYTVTKKTRKLN
;
A
#
# COMPACT_ATOMS: atom_id res chain seq x y z
N MET A 1 -28.73 -44.75 32.33
CA MET A 1 -30.00 -45.18 31.70
C MET A 1 -30.14 -44.41 30.38
N ASN A 2 -30.35 -45.15 29.27
CA ASN A 2 -30.71 -44.79 27.88
C ASN A 2 -29.85 -43.74 27.13
N LYS A 3 -28.91 -44.13 26.24
CA LYS A 3 -28.98 -44.72 24.87
C LYS A 3 -29.44 -43.74 23.77
N LYS A 4 -28.49 -43.37 22.89
CA LYS A 4 -28.51 -43.20 21.42
C LYS A 4 -27.32 -42.29 21.05
N ASN A 5 -26.48 -42.48 20.05
CA ASN A 5 -26.15 -43.57 19.13
C ASN A 5 -24.71 -43.29 18.65
N LEU A 6 -23.89 -44.34 18.63
CA LEU A 6 -22.57 -44.42 18.02
C LEU A 6 -22.72 -44.64 16.51
N PHE A 7 -21.80 -44.13 15.68
CA PHE A 7 -21.24 -44.67 14.42
C PHE A 7 -20.52 -43.49 13.72
N LEU A 8 -19.31 -43.52 13.19
CA LEU A 8 -18.20 -44.47 13.16
C LEU A 8 -17.04 -43.71 12.49
N SER A 9 -15.86 -43.77 13.08
CA SER A 9 -14.58 -43.35 12.53
C SER A 9 -14.07 -44.34 11.46
N ALA A 10 -13.41 -43.83 10.42
CA ALA A 10 -12.13 -44.31 9.83
C ALA A 10 -12.09 -44.15 8.30
N PHE A 11 -11.15 -43.38 7.76
CA PHE A 11 -9.93 -43.90 7.10
C PHE A 11 -9.12 -42.74 6.46
N LEU A 12 -7.92 -42.51 7.00
CA LEU A 12 -6.74 -41.96 6.34
C LEU A 12 -6.16 -43.11 5.48
N THR A 13 -5.75 -42.99 4.22
CA THR A 13 -4.53 -42.37 3.64
C THR A 13 -4.46 -42.86 2.17
N THR A 14 -3.83 -42.13 1.23
CA THR A 14 -2.77 -42.59 0.27
C THR A 14 -2.55 -41.56 -0.87
N SER A 15 -1.45 -40.81 -0.75
CA SER A 15 -0.42 -40.34 -1.72
C SER A 15 -0.66 -40.06 -3.23
N MET A 16 -0.12 -38.89 -3.63
CA MET A 16 0.82 -38.56 -4.73
C MET A 16 0.42 -38.57 -6.23
N MET A 17 0.67 -37.39 -6.83
CA MET A 17 1.25 -37.06 -8.15
C MET A 17 0.55 -37.50 -9.45
N LEU A 18 0.07 -36.52 -10.23
CA LEU A 18 0.51 -36.15 -11.60
C LEU A 18 -0.62 -35.41 -12.36
N GLY A 19 -0.33 -34.17 -12.77
CA GLY A 19 -0.45 -33.68 -14.15
C GLY A 19 -1.82 -33.57 -14.85
N SER A 20 -2.06 -32.36 -15.36
CA SER A 20 -2.80 -31.97 -16.57
C SER A 20 -4.34 -31.81 -16.54
N SER A 21 -4.73 -30.54 -16.61
CA SER A 21 -5.77 -29.88 -17.42
C SER A 21 -7.02 -30.66 -17.85
N ILE A 22 -8.20 -30.25 -17.34
CA ILE A 22 -9.48 -30.23 -18.09
C ILE A 22 -10.37 -29.07 -17.57
N THR A 23 -10.61 -28.09 -18.44
CA THR A 23 -11.75 -27.14 -18.47
C THR A 23 -13.11 -27.84 -18.38
N THR A 24 -14.10 -27.31 -17.65
CA THR A 24 -15.52 -27.18 -18.08
C THR A 24 -16.36 -26.35 -17.08
N LEU A 25 -16.99 -25.31 -17.64
CA LEU A 25 -18.27 -24.62 -17.31
C LEU A 25 -19.17 -25.13 -16.17
N MET A 26 -19.68 -24.19 -15.37
CA MET A 26 -21.11 -23.98 -15.01
C MET A 26 -21.22 -22.54 -14.44
N ALA A 27 -21.82 -21.56 -15.14
CA ALA A 27 -23.26 -21.24 -15.22
C ALA A 27 -23.82 -20.48 -14.00
N ASN A 28 -24.17 -19.22 -14.28
CA ASN A 28 -24.92 -18.23 -13.51
C ASN A 28 -26.07 -18.78 -12.65
N GLU A 29 -26.13 -18.34 -11.39
CA GLU A 29 -27.39 -17.98 -10.73
C GLU A 29 -27.23 -16.61 -10.06
N THR A 30 -27.93 -15.63 -10.63
CA THR A 30 -28.09 -14.27 -10.09
C THR A 30 -29.33 -14.29 -9.20
N ASP A 31 -29.14 -14.09 -7.89
CA ASP A 31 -30.25 -13.94 -6.96
C ASP A 31 -30.62 -12.45 -6.84
N ASN A 32 -31.86 -12.17 -7.21
CA ASN A 32 -32.44 -10.85 -7.36
C ASN A 32 -33.30 -10.57 -6.12
N SER A 33 -32.87 -9.68 -5.22
CA SER A 33 -33.75 -9.12 -4.19
C SER A 33 -33.73 -7.59 -4.24
N SER A 34 -34.76 -7.05 -4.89
CA SER A 34 -35.06 -5.62 -4.91
C SER A 34 -36.10 -5.33 -3.82
N ASN A 35 -35.76 -4.42 -2.90
CA ASN A 35 -36.70 -3.83 -1.95
C ASN A 35 -37.44 -2.67 -2.63
N GLU A 36 -38.77 -2.76 -2.63
CA GLU A 36 -39.70 -1.71 -3.05
C GLU A 36 -39.66 -0.50 -2.10
N VAL A 37 -39.65 0.71 -2.66
CA VAL A 37 -40.12 1.92 -1.99
C VAL A 37 -41.12 2.63 -2.90
N ILE A 38 -42.35 2.73 -2.39
CA ILE A 38 -43.52 3.40 -2.96
C ILE A 38 -43.41 4.91 -2.73
N ILE A 39 -43.57 5.74 -3.77
CA ILE A 39 -44.10 7.11 -3.62
C ILE A 39 -45.07 7.43 -4.77
N GLU A 40 -46.18 8.04 -4.36
CA GLU A 40 -47.45 8.30 -5.02
C GLU A 40 -47.40 9.19 -6.27
N GLU A 41 -48.30 8.87 -7.20
CA GLU A 41 -48.67 9.63 -8.38
C GLU A 41 -49.78 10.65 -8.05
N THR A 42 -49.81 11.82 -8.72
CA THR A 42 -50.97 12.72 -8.67
C THR A 42 -51.28 13.43 -10.02
N VAL A 43 -52.51 13.17 -10.50
CA VAL A 43 -53.50 14.11 -11.14
C VAL A 43 -53.39 14.34 -12.67
N PRO A 44 -54.49 14.53 -13.45
CA PRO A 44 -55.85 13.96 -13.40
C PRO A 44 -56.40 13.48 -14.78
N VAL A 45 -57.55 12.81 -14.69
CA VAL A 45 -58.48 12.41 -15.77
C VAL A 45 -59.28 13.59 -16.33
N ASN A 46 -59.60 13.56 -17.64
CA ASN A 46 -60.87 14.06 -18.17
C ASN A 46 -61.32 13.18 -19.36
N ASP A 47 -62.48 12.55 -19.19
CA ASP A 47 -63.27 11.87 -20.23
C ASP A 47 -64.04 12.90 -21.08
N GLU A 48 -64.33 12.54 -22.35
CA GLU A 48 -65.71 12.42 -22.86
C GLU A 48 -65.78 12.05 -24.37
N ASN A 49 -66.55 10.98 -24.65
CA ASN A 49 -67.50 10.78 -25.76
C ASN A 49 -67.05 10.99 -27.23
N ASN A 50 -67.19 10.00 -28.12
CA ASN A 50 -68.46 9.54 -28.72
C ASN A 50 -68.26 8.74 -30.04
N GLN A 51 -68.93 7.59 -30.13
CA GLN A 51 -69.67 7.01 -31.28
C GLN A 51 -69.07 6.66 -32.67
N ASN A 52 -69.18 5.35 -32.96
CA ASN A 52 -69.88 4.69 -34.09
C ASN A 52 -69.27 4.52 -35.50
N GLY A 53 -69.40 3.26 -35.98
CA GLY A 53 -69.60 2.85 -37.38
C GLY A 53 -68.55 1.85 -37.88
N GLU A 54 -68.80 0.53 -37.88
CA GLU A 54 -69.36 -0.28 -39.01
C GLU A 54 -68.52 -0.16 -40.32
N ASN A 55 -68.14 -1.18 -41.11
CA ASN A 55 -68.53 -2.58 -41.25
C ASN A 55 -67.48 -3.34 -42.11
N GLU A 56 -67.38 -4.64 -41.82
CA GLU A 56 -67.19 -5.83 -42.66
C GLU A 56 -66.70 -5.82 -44.14
N GLN A 57 -65.89 -6.87 -44.41
CA GLN A 57 -65.95 -7.83 -45.54
C GLN A 57 -65.08 -7.67 -46.81
N SER A 58 -64.06 -8.54 -46.85
CA SER A 58 -63.86 -9.66 -47.81
C SER A 58 -63.43 -9.43 -49.28
N ASN A 59 -62.66 -10.42 -49.74
CA ASN A 59 -62.46 -10.93 -51.10
C ASN A 59 -61.28 -10.40 -51.96
N GLN A 60 -60.24 -11.26 -52.05
CA GLN A 60 -59.46 -11.59 -53.26
C GLN A 60 -60.39 -12.04 -54.42
N PRO A 61 -60.01 -12.06 -55.74
CA PRO A 61 -58.67 -12.37 -56.29
C PRO A 61 -58.22 -11.71 -57.64
N THR A 62 -56.89 -11.81 -57.91
CA THR A 62 -56.16 -12.00 -59.21
C THR A 62 -56.30 -11.02 -60.41
N ASN A 63 -55.21 -10.37 -60.86
CA ASN A 63 -54.24 -10.83 -61.90
C ASN A 63 -53.43 -9.70 -62.61
N TYR A 64 -52.21 -10.06 -63.08
CA TYR A 64 -51.29 -9.41 -64.06
C TYR A 64 -50.13 -8.50 -63.57
N VAL A 65 -48.96 -9.13 -63.34
CA VAL A 65 -47.67 -8.97 -64.08
C VAL A 65 -47.31 -7.57 -64.65
N ASN A 66 -46.34 -6.84 -64.06
CA ASN A 66 -44.94 -6.72 -64.50
C ASN A 66 -44.14 -5.64 -63.71
N GLU A 67 -42.91 -6.01 -63.35
CA GLU A 67 -41.68 -5.20 -63.17
C GLU A 67 -41.73 -3.84 -62.44
N GLU A 68 -41.07 -3.76 -61.28
CA GLU A 68 -39.83 -2.98 -61.14
C GLU A 68 -39.08 -3.37 -59.85
N ASN A 69 -37.81 -3.73 -60.01
CA ASN A 69 -36.86 -3.95 -58.94
C ASN A 69 -36.71 -2.69 -58.08
N GLN A 70 -37.10 -2.77 -56.81
CA GLN A 70 -36.43 -2.00 -55.77
C GLN A 70 -35.62 -2.97 -54.92
N ASN A 71 -34.34 -3.10 -55.31
CA ASN A 71 -33.30 -3.58 -54.42
C ASN A 71 -33.25 -2.65 -53.20
N ASN A 72 -33.87 -3.08 -52.11
CA ASN A 72 -33.50 -2.59 -50.80
C ASN A 72 -32.15 -3.23 -50.45
N ASN A 73 -31.06 -2.66 -50.99
CA ASN A 73 -29.74 -2.84 -50.41
C ASN A 73 -29.76 -2.13 -49.05
N VAL A 74 -30.17 -2.87 -48.02
CA VAL A 74 -29.69 -2.56 -46.67
C VAL A 74 -28.21 -2.90 -46.72
N GLU A 75 -27.34 -1.88 -46.84
CA GLU A 75 -25.91 -2.08 -46.67
C GLU A 75 -25.71 -2.75 -45.30
N GLN A 76 -25.39 -4.03 -45.34
CA GLN A 76 -25.05 -4.79 -44.15
C GLN A 76 -23.73 -4.21 -43.65
N LYS A 77 -23.78 -3.57 -42.49
CA LYS A 77 -22.59 -3.11 -41.77
C LYS A 77 -21.59 -4.25 -41.68
N THR A 78 -20.47 -4.16 -42.41
CA THR A 78 -19.44 -5.20 -42.44
C THR A 78 -18.55 -5.06 -41.20
N ILE A 79 -18.98 -5.67 -40.10
CA ILE A 79 -18.18 -5.82 -38.88
C ILE A 79 -17.38 -7.12 -38.99
N GLU A 80 -16.05 -7.02 -38.85
CA GLU A 80 -15.12 -8.15 -38.82
C GLU A 80 -14.54 -8.31 -37.41
N ASN A 81 -14.24 -9.54 -37.01
CA ASN A 81 -13.48 -9.77 -35.78
C ASN A 81 -11.98 -9.65 -36.09
N VAL A 82 -11.25 -9.00 -35.19
CA VAL A 82 -9.79 -8.89 -35.19
C VAL A 82 -9.25 -9.41 -33.87
N THR A 83 -8.05 -9.97 -33.89
CA THR A 83 -7.43 -10.60 -32.72
C THR A 83 -5.95 -10.19 -32.66
N GLY A 84 -5.50 -9.80 -31.47
CA GLY A 84 -4.10 -9.49 -31.18
C GLY A 84 -3.28 -10.74 -30.91
N ASN A 85 -2.00 -10.57 -30.63
CA ASN A 85 -1.12 -11.65 -30.23
C ASN A 85 -0.50 -11.33 -28.87
N CYS A 86 -1.05 -11.94 -27.82
CA CYS A 86 -0.63 -11.71 -26.44
C CYS A 86 0.79 -12.23 -26.20
N GLN A 87 1.15 -13.37 -26.81
CA GLN A 87 2.50 -13.92 -26.69
C GLN A 87 3.57 -12.96 -27.25
N GLN A 88 3.27 -12.32 -28.39
CA GLN A 88 4.15 -11.30 -28.95
C GLN A 88 4.20 -10.09 -28.01
N ALA A 89 3.06 -9.61 -27.53
CA ALA A 89 3.00 -8.46 -26.62
C ALA A 89 3.83 -8.69 -25.35
N ILE A 90 3.70 -9.86 -24.71
CA ILE A 90 4.49 -10.26 -23.54
C ILE A 90 5.99 -10.29 -23.86
N SER A 91 6.39 -10.81 -25.02
CA SER A 91 7.82 -10.90 -25.39
C SER A 91 8.51 -9.54 -25.56
N GLU A 92 7.73 -8.49 -25.74
CA GLU A 92 8.22 -7.10 -25.88
C GLU A 92 8.27 -6.35 -24.54
N VAL A 93 7.81 -6.95 -23.44
CA VAL A 93 7.89 -6.34 -22.10
C VAL A 93 9.26 -6.67 -21.48
N THR A 94 9.88 -5.65 -20.89
CA THR A 94 11.17 -5.77 -20.20
C THR A 94 11.18 -4.95 -18.91
N PHE A 95 11.95 -5.41 -17.93
CA PHE A 95 12.15 -4.78 -16.63
C PHE A 95 13.62 -4.41 -16.42
N PRO A 96 13.92 -3.28 -15.76
CA PRO A 96 15.29 -2.87 -15.49
C PRO A 96 15.90 -3.69 -14.35
N LYS A 97 17.06 -4.29 -14.59
CA LYS A 97 17.91 -4.88 -13.56
C LYS A 97 19.24 -4.15 -13.49
N TYR A 98 19.54 -3.58 -12.33
CA TYR A 98 20.80 -2.90 -12.06
C TYR A 98 21.77 -3.85 -11.35
N GLU A 99 22.94 -4.05 -11.93
CA GLU A 99 24.03 -4.78 -11.28
C GLU A 99 24.82 -3.85 -10.34
N SER A 100 25.67 -4.41 -9.49
CA SER A 100 26.39 -3.67 -8.45
C SER A 100 27.37 -2.61 -8.96
N ASP A 101 27.75 -2.66 -10.24
CA ASP A 101 28.54 -1.61 -10.89
C ASP A 101 27.68 -0.49 -11.51
N GLY A 102 26.35 -0.54 -11.31
CA GLY A 102 25.37 0.37 -11.87
C GLY A 102 24.95 0.06 -13.31
N THR A 103 25.44 -1.04 -13.90
CA THR A 103 25.05 -1.44 -15.25
C THR A 103 23.57 -1.85 -15.27
N LYS A 104 22.79 -1.19 -16.13
CA LYS A 104 21.40 -1.59 -16.43
C LYS A 104 21.38 -2.71 -17.47
N THR A 105 20.65 -3.77 -17.18
CA THR A 105 20.25 -4.81 -18.13
C THR A 105 18.73 -4.89 -18.19
N ASP A 106 18.20 -5.27 -19.37
CA ASP A 106 16.77 -5.44 -19.56
C ASP A 106 16.43 -6.93 -19.40
N VAL A 107 15.57 -7.25 -18.42
CA VAL A 107 15.09 -8.59 -18.12
C VAL A 107 13.74 -8.78 -18.81
N HIS A 108 13.60 -9.83 -19.62
CA HIS A 108 12.33 -10.19 -20.25
C HIS A 108 11.42 -10.95 -19.26
N VAL A 109 10.12 -10.93 -19.52
CA VAL A 109 9.15 -11.76 -18.81
C VAL A 109 9.57 -13.24 -18.87
N SER A 110 9.87 -13.82 -17.71
CA SER A 110 10.26 -15.23 -17.58
C SER A 110 9.04 -16.15 -17.72
N ASP A 111 9.27 -17.44 -17.98
CA ASP A 111 8.17 -18.42 -17.99
C ASP A 111 7.47 -18.49 -16.63
N LEU A 112 8.20 -18.33 -15.51
CA LEU A 112 7.64 -18.28 -14.17
C LEU A 112 6.74 -17.05 -13.97
N LEU A 113 7.23 -15.85 -14.30
CA LEU A 113 6.44 -14.62 -14.15
C LEU A 113 5.17 -14.67 -15.02
N LYS A 114 5.28 -15.28 -16.20
CA LYS A 114 4.15 -15.44 -17.11
C LYS A 114 2.99 -16.26 -16.51
N GLU A 115 3.24 -17.12 -15.52
CA GLU A 115 2.18 -17.88 -14.85
C GLU A 115 1.21 -17.00 -14.04
N HIS A 116 1.63 -15.76 -13.71
CA HIS A 116 0.83 -14.76 -12.99
C HIS A 116 0.14 -13.74 -13.91
N LEU A 117 0.39 -13.80 -15.21
CA LEU A 117 -0.12 -12.81 -16.19
C LEU A 117 -1.30 -13.36 -17.00
N ASP A 118 -2.14 -12.47 -17.50
CA ASP A 118 -3.12 -12.83 -18.52
C ASP A 118 -2.40 -13.09 -19.86
N THR A 119 -2.60 -14.28 -20.39
CA THR A 119 -1.98 -14.75 -21.64
C THR A 119 -2.99 -14.88 -22.78
N THR A 120 -4.17 -14.30 -22.62
CA THR A 120 -5.28 -14.36 -23.58
C THR A 120 -5.09 -13.37 -24.72
N ASP A 121 -5.36 -13.83 -25.95
CA ASP A 121 -5.38 -12.94 -27.12
C ASP A 121 -6.58 -12.00 -27.06
N LEU A 122 -6.31 -10.69 -27.13
CA LEU A 122 -7.33 -9.65 -27.11
C LEU A 122 -8.12 -9.67 -28.41
N SER A 123 -9.44 -9.68 -28.30
CA SER A 123 -10.36 -9.62 -29.44
C SER A 123 -11.03 -8.26 -29.56
N GLY A 124 -11.25 -7.82 -30.80
CA GLY A 124 -11.92 -6.56 -31.11
C GLY A 124 -12.81 -6.66 -32.34
N GLU A 125 -13.62 -5.62 -32.56
CA GLU A 125 -14.52 -5.49 -33.70
C GLU A 125 -14.01 -4.39 -34.64
N LYS A 126 -13.82 -4.74 -35.90
CA LYS A 126 -13.39 -3.83 -36.96
C LYS A 126 -14.58 -3.43 -37.83
N ASP A 127 -14.86 -2.14 -37.87
CA ASP A 127 -15.89 -1.53 -38.70
C ASP A 127 -15.24 -0.89 -39.93
N ASN A 128 -15.41 -1.55 -41.09
CA ASN A 128 -14.81 -1.09 -42.34
C ASN A 128 -15.44 0.20 -42.88
N GLU A 129 -16.68 0.50 -42.51
CA GLU A 129 -17.42 1.68 -42.96
C GLU A 129 -17.05 2.89 -42.10
N ALA A 130 -17.13 2.74 -40.78
CA ALA A 130 -16.78 3.81 -39.83
C ALA A 130 -15.27 4.00 -39.66
N LYS A 131 -14.45 3.06 -40.14
CA LYS A 131 -12.99 3.02 -39.93
C LYS A 131 -12.63 3.00 -38.45
N THR A 132 -13.28 2.14 -37.68
CA THR A 132 -13.04 2.00 -36.24
C THR A 132 -12.67 0.58 -35.83
N LEU A 133 -11.81 0.45 -34.82
CA LEU A 133 -11.49 -0.78 -34.10
C LEU A 133 -12.05 -0.65 -32.68
N THR A 134 -12.98 -1.50 -32.28
CA THR A 134 -13.66 -1.41 -30.97
C THR A 134 -13.21 -2.54 -30.06
N PHE A 135 -12.75 -2.21 -28.86
CA PHE A 135 -12.34 -3.15 -27.82
C PHE A 135 -13.25 -2.96 -26.61
N LYS A 136 -14.08 -3.96 -26.31
CA LYS A 136 -15.15 -3.83 -25.30
C LYS A 136 -14.67 -3.98 -23.86
N ASP A 137 -13.47 -4.55 -23.69
CA ASP A 137 -12.95 -4.93 -22.38
C ASP A 137 -11.74 -4.08 -21.95
N VAL A 138 -11.24 -3.19 -22.81
CA VAL A 138 -10.06 -2.34 -22.54
C VAL A 138 -10.44 -0.88 -22.54
N LEU A 139 -10.16 -0.19 -21.43
CA LEU A 139 -10.29 1.26 -21.29
C LEU A 139 -8.96 1.93 -21.68
N LEU A 140 -8.99 3.06 -22.40
CA LEU A 140 -7.78 3.75 -22.86
C LEU A 140 -7.67 5.19 -22.37
N LYS A 141 -8.82 5.82 -22.04
CA LYS A 141 -8.87 7.14 -21.41
C LYS A 141 -9.42 7.04 -20.00
N ASP A 142 -8.99 7.95 -19.14
CA ASP A 142 -9.44 8.03 -17.75
C ASP A 142 -9.24 6.70 -17.01
N VAL A 143 -8.11 6.04 -17.30
CA VAL A 143 -7.78 4.71 -16.82
C VAL A 143 -7.46 4.78 -15.33
N TYR A 144 -8.10 3.92 -14.56
CA TYR A 144 -7.73 3.61 -13.19
C TYR A 144 -7.49 2.10 -13.06
N LEU A 145 -6.23 1.72 -12.90
CA LEU A 145 -5.85 0.36 -12.55
C LEU A 145 -5.94 0.21 -11.03
N ASN A 146 -7.11 -0.24 -10.55
CA ASN A 146 -7.27 -0.58 -9.15
C ASN A 146 -6.50 -1.86 -8.81
N SER A 147 -6.36 -2.14 -7.52
CA SER A 147 -5.91 -3.42 -7.02
C SER A 147 -6.98 -4.01 -6.13
N ASP A 148 -7.28 -5.29 -6.36
CA ASP A 148 -8.12 -6.09 -5.45
C ASP A 148 -7.23 -6.84 -4.44
N TYR A 149 -6.02 -6.32 -4.18
CA TYR A 149 -5.12 -6.84 -3.15
C TYR A 149 -5.79 -6.78 -1.78
N LEU A 150 -5.69 -7.90 -1.06
CA LEU A 150 -6.18 -8.06 0.30
C LEU A 150 -4.98 -8.42 1.18
N ASN A 151 -4.65 -7.50 2.08
CA ASN A 151 -3.60 -7.66 3.08
C ASN A 151 -3.81 -8.98 3.84
N GLY A 152 -2.74 -9.77 3.94
CA GLY A 152 -2.76 -11.08 4.60
C GLY A 152 -3.49 -12.21 3.83
N LYS A 153 -3.88 -11.98 2.56
CA LYS A 153 -4.61 -12.98 1.74
C LYS A 153 -4.18 -13.10 0.30
N SER A 154 -4.06 -11.98 -0.39
CA SER A 154 -3.69 -11.97 -1.81
C SER A 154 -2.20 -12.30 -1.98
N GLU A 155 -1.85 -12.83 -3.14
CA GLU A 155 -0.44 -12.92 -3.53
C GLU A 155 0.16 -11.52 -3.66
N ALA A 156 1.46 -11.38 -3.39
CA ALA A 156 2.17 -10.13 -3.60
C ALA A 156 2.28 -9.80 -5.10
N GLY A 157 2.32 -8.49 -5.41
CA GLY A 157 2.54 -7.99 -6.76
C GLY A 157 1.28 -7.86 -7.64
N ILE A 158 0.08 -7.93 -7.07
CA ILE A 158 -1.18 -7.79 -7.84
C ILE A 158 -1.22 -6.48 -8.62
N SER A 159 -0.87 -5.35 -8.00
CA SER A 159 -0.80 -4.05 -8.69
C SER A 159 0.18 -4.06 -9.87
N PHE A 160 1.33 -4.72 -9.71
CA PHE A 160 2.31 -4.93 -10.77
C PHE A 160 1.75 -5.81 -11.91
N TYR A 161 1.14 -6.95 -11.60
CA TYR A 161 0.54 -7.83 -12.60
C TYR A 161 -0.56 -7.11 -13.39
N ASN A 162 -1.40 -6.31 -12.71
CA ASN A 162 -2.43 -5.49 -13.35
C ASN A 162 -1.83 -4.50 -14.35
N MET A 163 -0.73 -3.83 -14.00
CA MET A 163 -0.02 -2.92 -14.91
C MET A 163 0.58 -3.67 -16.12
N VAL A 164 1.20 -4.83 -15.91
CA VAL A 164 1.79 -5.62 -17.00
C VAL A 164 0.70 -6.16 -17.94
N ASN A 165 -0.40 -6.67 -17.40
CA ASN A 165 -1.56 -7.12 -18.19
C ASN A 165 -2.17 -5.96 -19.00
N TYR A 166 -2.30 -4.78 -18.38
CA TYR A 166 -2.76 -3.60 -19.11
C TYR A 166 -1.78 -3.20 -20.22
N PHE A 167 -0.47 -3.30 -19.97
CA PHE A 167 0.54 -3.00 -20.97
C PHE A 167 0.46 -3.94 -22.18
N THR A 168 0.26 -5.25 -21.93
CA THR A 168 0.14 -6.24 -22.99
C THR A 168 -1.15 -6.04 -23.79
N ASP A 169 -2.26 -5.68 -23.15
CA ASP A 169 -3.50 -5.30 -23.86
C ASP A 169 -3.31 -4.11 -24.80
N VAL A 170 -2.69 -3.03 -24.33
CA VAL A 170 -2.45 -1.84 -25.18
C VAL A 170 -1.48 -2.20 -26.32
N LYS A 171 -0.49 -3.06 -26.10
CA LYS A 171 0.39 -3.58 -27.15
C LYS A 171 -0.38 -4.41 -28.19
N GLN A 172 -1.31 -5.25 -27.78
CA GLN A 172 -2.17 -6.01 -28.70
C GLN A 172 -3.07 -5.09 -29.54
N ILE A 173 -3.65 -4.06 -28.93
CA ILE A 173 -4.39 -3.01 -29.65
C ILE A 173 -3.49 -2.34 -30.70
N LYS A 174 -2.23 -2.04 -30.34
CA LYS A 174 -1.26 -1.45 -31.28
C LYS A 174 -0.95 -2.37 -32.46
N GLN A 175 -0.74 -3.67 -32.22
CA GLN A 175 -0.53 -4.65 -33.30
C GLN A 175 -1.70 -4.65 -34.30
N ILE A 176 -2.93 -4.63 -33.79
CA ILE A 176 -4.15 -4.62 -34.64
C ILE A 176 -4.26 -3.27 -35.37
N LEU A 177 -3.97 -2.15 -34.70
CA LEU A 177 -4.01 -0.82 -35.30
C LEU A 177 -2.99 -0.68 -36.43
N ASP A 178 -1.76 -1.19 -36.24
CA ASP A 178 -0.71 -1.17 -37.26
C ASP A 178 -1.07 -1.99 -38.50
N ALA A 179 -1.78 -3.10 -38.31
CA ALA A 179 -2.34 -3.89 -39.41
C ALA A 179 -3.51 -3.20 -40.12
N ASN A 180 -4.09 -2.14 -39.55
CA ASN A 180 -5.27 -1.43 -40.06
C ASN A 180 -5.01 0.09 -40.11
N PRO A 181 -4.11 0.57 -40.98
CA PRO A 181 -3.77 2.00 -41.04
C PRO A 181 -4.98 2.86 -41.42
N GLY A 182 -5.10 4.02 -40.76
CA GLY A 182 -6.21 4.96 -40.97
C GLY A 182 -7.48 4.65 -40.18
N TYR A 183 -7.44 3.68 -39.27
CA TYR A 183 -8.54 3.40 -38.33
C TYR A 183 -8.34 4.16 -37.02
N THR A 184 -9.45 4.44 -36.33
CA THR A 184 -9.48 4.99 -34.97
C THR A 184 -9.84 3.88 -33.98
N VAL A 185 -9.26 3.90 -32.79
CA VAL A 185 -9.58 2.93 -31.73
C VAL A 185 -10.73 3.47 -30.87
N VAL A 186 -11.67 2.59 -30.53
CA VAL A 186 -12.79 2.84 -29.62
C VAL A 186 -12.61 1.94 -28.41
N ASP A 187 -12.46 2.54 -27.24
CA ASP A 187 -12.29 1.80 -25.97
C ASP A 187 -13.62 1.32 -25.38
N SER A 188 -13.56 0.63 -24.24
CA SER A 188 -14.72 0.04 -23.56
C SER A 188 -15.77 1.06 -23.10
N ALA A 189 -15.37 2.32 -22.89
CA ALA A 189 -16.27 3.43 -22.55
C ALA A 189 -16.79 4.18 -23.78
N GLY A 190 -16.38 3.79 -24.99
CA GLY A 190 -16.77 4.43 -26.25
C GLY A 190 -15.92 5.65 -26.59
N ASN A 191 -14.82 5.90 -25.87
CA ASN A 191 -13.88 6.97 -26.21
C ASN A 191 -13.15 6.64 -27.50
N LYS A 192 -12.93 7.66 -28.33
CA LYS A 192 -12.18 7.53 -29.58
C LYS A 192 -10.77 8.05 -29.39
N VAL A 193 -9.78 7.22 -29.70
CA VAL A 193 -8.35 7.57 -29.65
C VAL A 193 -7.66 7.17 -30.95
N ASP A 194 -6.62 7.91 -31.32
CA ASP A 194 -5.81 7.63 -32.51
C ASP A 194 -4.50 6.91 -32.16
N GLY A 195 -3.72 6.56 -33.18
CA GLY A 195 -2.44 5.87 -32.97
C GLY A 195 -1.41 6.67 -32.18
N ALA A 196 -1.43 8.01 -32.27
CA ALA A 196 -0.51 8.84 -31.51
C ALA A 196 -0.81 8.76 -30.01
N TYR A 197 -2.09 8.76 -29.63
CA TYR A 197 -2.49 8.53 -28.24
C TYR A 197 -2.05 7.14 -27.74
N ILE A 198 -2.20 6.09 -28.55
CA ILE A 198 -1.74 4.72 -28.20
C ILE A 198 -0.22 4.69 -28.01
N ASP A 199 0.54 5.32 -28.90
CA ASP A 199 2.01 5.39 -28.80
C ASP A 199 2.44 6.12 -27.53
N GLU A 200 1.79 7.25 -27.20
CA GLU A 200 2.05 8.03 -25.99
C GLU A 200 1.70 7.24 -24.71
N LEU A 201 0.58 6.49 -24.72
CA LEU A 201 0.18 5.62 -23.60
C LEU A 201 1.17 4.47 -23.39
N LEU A 202 1.61 3.80 -24.46
CA LEU A 202 2.65 2.78 -24.38
C LEU A 202 3.96 3.36 -23.85
N GLY A 203 4.31 4.58 -24.26
CA GLY A 203 5.47 5.30 -23.75
C GLY A 203 5.39 5.55 -22.24
N LEU A 204 4.24 6.03 -21.75
CA LEU A 204 4.00 6.27 -20.32
C LEU A 204 4.06 4.98 -19.50
N ILE A 205 3.38 3.92 -19.93
CA ILE A 205 3.40 2.63 -19.21
C ILE A 205 4.83 2.07 -19.17
N ASN A 206 5.57 2.19 -20.27
CA ASN A 206 6.96 1.76 -20.32
C ASN A 206 7.87 2.55 -19.37
N GLN A 207 7.64 3.85 -19.20
CA GLN A 207 8.35 4.67 -18.20
C GLN A 207 8.07 4.20 -16.78
N ILE A 208 6.80 3.90 -16.46
CA ILE A 208 6.38 3.38 -15.15
C ILE A 208 7.06 2.04 -14.85
N ILE A 209 6.97 1.06 -15.76
CA ILE A 209 7.57 -0.28 -15.58
C ILE A 209 9.11 -0.23 -15.51
N ASN A 210 9.72 0.78 -16.13
CA ASN A 210 11.17 1.00 -16.06
C ASN A 210 11.62 1.83 -14.85
N PHE A 211 10.71 2.23 -13.95
CA PHE A 211 11.02 3.11 -12.84
C PHE A 211 11.81 4.34 -13.28
N ASP A 212 11.43 4.92 -14.42
CA ASP A 212 12.10 6.11 -14.93
C ASP A 212 11.86 7.26 -13.95
N THR A 213 12.94 7.75 -13.34
CA THR A 213 12.93 8.85 -12.35
C THR A 213 12.44 10.16 -12.94
N GLY A 214 12.42 10.30 -14.26
CA GLY A 214 11.83 11.43 -14.98
C GLY A 214 10.32 11.31 -15.22
N THR A 215 9.69 10.20 -14.86
CA THR A 215 8.23 10.02 -15.02
C THR A 215 7.48 11.01 -14.13
N ASN A 216 6.50 11.71 -14.69
CA ASN A 216 5.64 12.60 -13.92
C ASN A 216 4.59 11.80 -13.12
N LEU A 217 5.03 11.25 -11.99
CA LEU A 217 4.21 10.54 -11.01
C LEU A 217 3.84 11.48 -9.87
N LYS A 218 2.54 11.55 -9.56
CA LYS A 218 2.01 12.35 -8.46
C LYS A 218 1.17 11.48 -7.55
N TYR A 219 1.36 11.64 -6.25
CA TYR A 219 0.45 11.05 -5.27
C TYR A 219 -0.97 11.61 -5.50
N ASP A 220 -1.96 10.73 -5.60
CA ASP A 220 -3.34 11.17 -5.80
C ASP A 220 -3.94 11.67 -4.49
N LYS A 221 -4.03 13.00 -4.33
CA LYS A 221 -4.67 13.61 -3.15
C LYS A 221 -6.16 13.27 -3.02
N ASN A 222 -6.83 12.82 -4.08
CA ASN A 222 -8.20 12.33 -3.99
C ASN A 222 -8.29 10.93 -3.37
N SER A 223 -7.15 10.26 -3.17
CA SER A 223 -7.07 8.98 -2.44
C SER A 223 -6.82 9.15 -0.95
N THR A 224 -6.54 10.37 -0.44
CA THR A 224 -6.35 10.56 1.00
C THR A 224 -7.63 10.32 1.79
N TYR A 225 -7.47 9.83 3.03
CA TYR A 225 -8.57 9.42 3.90
C TYR A 225 -9.64 10.51 4.11
N ASP A 226 -9.24 11.79 4.07
CA ASP A 226 -10.05 12.98 4.34
C ASP A 226 -10.63 13.64 3.09
N SER A 227 -10.33 13.12 1.90
CA SER A 227 -10.84 13.68 0.66
C SER A 227 -12.30 13.30 0.38
N ALA A 228 -13.01 14.18 -0.34
CA ALA A 228 -14.41 13.96 -0.69
C ALA A 228 -14.60 12.76 -1.64
N GLU A 229 -13.62 12.50 -2.51
CA GLU A 229 -13.66 11.37 -3.44
C GLU A 229 -13.40 10.05 -2.72
N PHE A 230 -12.40 10.00 -1.83
CA PHE A 230 -12.17 8.84 -0.98
C PHE A 230 -13.42 8.47 -0.18
N ALA A 231 -14.15 9.44 0.36
CA ALA A 231 -15.40 9.17 1.08
C ALA A 231 -16.51 8.54 0.21
N GLN A 232 -16.49 8.74 -1.11
CA GLN A 232 -17.54 8.30 -2.04
C GLN A 232 -17.15 7.11 -2.92
N ASN A 233 -15.86 6.89 -3.12
CA ASN A 233 -15.33 5.85 -4.00
C ASN A 233 -14.56 4.80 -3.18
N SER A 234 -15.22 3.67 -2.93
CA SER A 234 -14.66 2.56 -2.14
C SER A 234 -13.47 1.85 -2.82
N LYS A 235 -13.18 2.15 -4.08
CA LYS A 235 -12.05 1.57 -4.81
C LYS A 235 -10.71 2.27 -4.51
N LEU A 236 -10.74 3.48 -3.94
CA LEU A 236 -9.51 4.21 -3.62
C LEU A 236 -8.87 3.63 -2.35
N GLY A 237 -7.59 3.31 -2.46
CA GLY A 237 -6.84 2.57 -1.43
C GLY A 237 -5.82 3.40 -0.65
N GLY A 238 -5.73 4.72 -0.86
CA GLY A 238 -4.86 5.58 -0.05
C GLY A 238 -3.40 5.66 -0.50
N THR A 239 -3.04 4.94 -1.55
CA THR A 239 -1.68 4.84 -2.09
C THR A 239 -1.68 5.01 -3.61
N ASP A 240 -2.76 5.58 -4.16
CA ASP A 240 -2.97 5.75 -5.59
C ASP A 240 -2.05 6.83 -6.17
N VAL A 241 -1.60 6.60 -7.40
CA VAL A 241 -0.68 7.47 -8.13
C VAL A 241 -1.28 7.85 -9.49
N ILE A 242 -1.09 9.11 -9.88
CA ILE A 242 -1.41 9.63 -11.20
C ILE A 242 -0.12 9.80 -11.99
N ALA A 243 0.02 9.04 -13.07
CA ALA A 243 1.07 9.21 -14.06
C ALA A 243 0.58 10.09 -15.21
N THR A 244 1.42 11.01 -15.67
CA THR A 244 1.17 11.84 -16.85
C THR A 244 2.35 11.70 -17.83
N SER A 245 2.05 11.55 -19.12
CA SER A 245 3.08 11.55 -20.17
C SER A 245 3.83 12.89 -20.24
N ASN A 246 5.02 12.87 -20.83
CA ASN A 246 5.82 14.09 -21.03
C ASN A 246 5.14 15.09 -21.97
N GLU A 247 4.40 14.58 -22.96
CA GLU A 247 3.60 15.37 -23.88
C GLU A 247 2.30 15.91 -23.23
N GLY A 248 1.85 15.30 -22.14
CA GLY A 248 0.75 15.75 -21.30
C GLY A 248 -0.66 15.41 -21.81
N ASN A 249 -0.80 14.59 -22.87
CA ASN A 249 -2.11 14.22 -23.41
C ASN A 249 -2.66 12.92 -22.81
N VAL A 250 -1.78 12.09 -22.25
CA VAL A 250 -2.14 10.81 -21.63
C VAL A 250 -1.91 10.89 -20.13
N THR A 251 -2.90 10.40 -19.40
CA THR A 251 -2.85 10.20 -17.96
C THR A 251 -3.33 8.80 -17.62
N LEU A 252 -2.67 8.18 -16.65
CA LEU A 252 -3.02 6.86 -16.15
C LEU A 252 -2.96 6.90 -14.62
N LYS A 253 -4.06 6.54 -13.96
CA LYS A 253 -4.11 6.35 -12.52
C LYS A 253 -3.90 4.88 -12.21
N PHE A 254 -3.13 4.57 -11.18
CA PHE A 254 -2.91 3.21 -10.73
C PHE A 254 -2.71 3.15 -9.23
N HIS A 255 -3.06 2.02 -8.66
CA HIS A 255 -2.83 1.71 -7.26
C HIS A 255 -1.48 1.03 -7.10
N ILE A 256 -0.74 1.37 -6.04
CA ILE A 256 0.42 0.59 -5.60
C ILE A 256 0.02 -0.02 -4.26
N ASP A 257 0.08 -1.34 -4.16
CA ASP A 257 -0.34 -2.05 -2.95
C ASP A 257 0.45 -1.58 -1.71
N SER A 258 -0.18 -1.63 -0.55
CA SER A 258 0.37 -1.29 0.77
C SER A 258 1.73 -1.94 1.01
N HIS A 259 1.80 -3.26 0.80
CA HIS A 259 3.00 -4.08 0.90
C HIS A 259 4.02 -3.80 -0.21
N GLY A 260 3.79 -2.78 -1.04
CA GLY A 260 4.66 -2.37 -2.11
C GLY A 260 4.28 -2.98 -3.46
N TRP A 261 4.90 -2.44 -4.50
CA TRP A 261 4.72 -2.86 -5.88
C TRP A 261 5.20 -4.30 -6.13
N TRP A 262 6.24 -4.72 -5.41
CA TRP A 262 6.84 -6.05 -5.48
C TRP A 262 6.74 -6.86 -4.19
N GLY A 263 5.93 -6.45 -3.20
CA GLY A 263 5.72 -7.19 -1.95
C GLY A 263 6.71 -6.89 -0.82
N TYR A 264 6.63 -7.69 0.24
CA TYR A 264 7.23 -7.48 1.55
C TYR A 264 8.26 -8.57 1.93
N ASP A 265 9.33 -8.18 2.63
CA ASP A 265 10.53 -9.02 2.76
C ASP A 265 11.12 -9.10 4.20
N LEU A 266 10.63 -8.33 5.20
CA LEU A 266 11.08 -8.49 6.60
C LEU A 266 10.24 -9.48 7.43
N GLY A 267 9.04 -9.86 6.97
CA GLY A 267 8.16 -10.70 7.80
C GLY A 267 7.17 -11.60 7.06
N ALA A 268 6.72 -11.23 5.86
CA ALA A 268 5.91 -12.12 5.02
C ALA A 268 6.76 -12.97 4.07
N ASP A 269 8.02 -12.57 3.85
CA ASP A 269 8.96 -13.17 2.90
C ASP A 269 8.29 -13.44 1.53
N ASP A 270 7.46 -12.48 1.07
CA ASP A 270 6.60 -12.62 -0.11
C ASP A 270 7.02 -11.71 -1.28
N SER A 271 8.17 -11.04 -1.17
CA SER A 271 8.77 -10.25 -2.25
C SER A 271 8.88 -11.05 -3.55
N ILE A 272 8.37 -10.47 -4.64
CA ILE A 272 8.45 -11.00 -5.99
C ILE A 272 9.67 -10.48 -6.76
N THR A 273 10.61 -9.81 -6.10
CA THR A 273 11.79 -9.22 -6.76
C THR A 273 12.57 -10.27 -7.56
N GLY A 274 12.83 -11.45 -6.98
CA GLY A 274 13.51 -12.54 -7.68
C GLY A 274 12.76 -13.02 -8.92
N LEU A 275 11.42 -13.08 -8.86
CA LEU A 275 10.54 -13.46 -9.97
C LEU A 275 10.63 -12.45 -11.13
N VAL A 276 10.51 -11.16 -10.82
CA VAL A 276 10.58 -10.08 -11.82
C VAL A 276 11.97 -9.96 -12.43
N MET A 277 13.02 -10.21 -11.65
CA MET A 277 14.42 -10.20 -12.09
C MET A 277 14.85 -11.47 -12.85
N GLY A 278 13.92 -12.42 -13.05
CA GLY A 278 14.13 -13.59 -13.90
C GLY A 278 15.01 -14.68 -13.28
N PHE A 279 15.09 -14.73 -11.95
CA PHE A 279 15.74 -15.83 -11.24
C PHE A 279 14.87 -17.10 -11.29
N ASP A 280 15.51 -18.26 -11.13
CA ASP A 280 14.79 -19.54 -11.03
C ASP A 280 14.19 -19.74 -9.63
N GLN A 281 13.28 -20.72 -9.52
CA GLN A 281 12.57 -20.99 -8.26
C GLN A 281 13.53 -21.34 -7.12
N ASP A 282 14.63 -22.04 -7.39
CA ASP A 282 15.59 -22.43 -6.35
C ASP A 282 16.29 -21.20 -5.76
N ALA A 283 16.62 -20.19 -6.57
CA ALA A 283 17.19 -18.93 -6.12
C ALA A 283 16.16 -18.07 -5.36
N ILE A 284 14.91 -18.02 -5.81
CA ILE A 284 13.82 -17.32 -5.11
C ILE A 284 13.56 -17.97 -3.75
N ASP A 285 13.43 -19.30 -3.70
CA ASP A 285 13.24 -20.04 -2.46
C ASP A 285 14.44 -19.90 -1.50
N ALA A 286 15.64 -19.66 -2.02
CA ALA A 286 16.81 -19.39 -1.19
C ALA A 286 16.79 -17.96 -0.63
N ASP A 287 16.31 -17.00 -1.42
CA ASP A 287 16.13 -15.60 -1.02
C ASP A 287 15.18 -15.48 0.17
N HIS A 288 13.98 -16.08 0.07
CA HIS A 288 12.95 -16.07 1.12
C HIS A 288 13.34 -16.81 2.41
N LYS A 289 14.48 -17.53 2.44
CA LYS A 289 14.98 -18.17 3.68
C LYS A 289 15.91 -17.28 4.47
N GLU A 290 16.46 -16.25 3.84
CA GLU A 290 17.36 -15.30 4.48
C GLU A 290 16.52 -14.10 4.97
N HIS A 291 16.86 -13.57 6.14
CA HIS A 291 16.25 -12.33 6.62
C HIS A 291 16.76 -11.16 5.77
N GLU A 292 15.88 -10.27 5.31
CA GLU A 292 16.22 -9.22 4.34
C GLU A 292 16.80 -9.85 3.04
N GLY A 293 15.94 -10.53 2.27
CA GLY A 293 16.27 -11.29 1.07
C GLY A 293 17.36 -10.62 0.20
N PRO A 294 18.52 -11.28 -0.03
CA PRO A 294 19.62 -10.73 -0.81
C PRO A 294 19.25 -10.21 -2.20
N LEU A 295 18.29 -10.83 -2.88
CA LEU A 295 17.80 -10.41 -4.20
C LEU A 295 16.97 -9.13 -4.09
N THR A 296 16.06 -9.06 -3.12
CA THR A 296 15.28 -7.85 -2.85
C THR A 296 16.22 -6.68 -2.56
N ARG A 297 17.15 -6.84 -1.60
CA ARG A 297 18.16 -5.83 -1.25
C ARG A 297 18.99 -5.34 -2.42
N ALA A 298 19.37 -6.23 -3.34
CA ALA A 298 20.21 -5.87 -4.46
C ALA A 298 19.42 -5.20 -5.60
N TYR A 299 18.23 -5.72 -5.91
CA TYR A 299 17.59 -5.50 -7.22
C TYR A 299 16.23 -4.80 -7.20
N ALA A 300 15.71 -4.41 -6.04
CA ALA A 300 14.51 -3.57 -5.98
C ALA A 300 14.73 -2.18 -6.64
N ASN A 301 13.65 -1.57 -7.17
CA ASN A 301 13.68 -0.34 -7.99
C ASN A 301 12.59 0.65 -7.55
N PHE A 302 12.80 1.96 -7.65
CA PHE A 302 11.97 2.93 -6.93
C PHE A 302 11.18 3.88 -7.81
N PHE A 303 9.90 4.04 -7.49
CA PHE A 303 9.13 5.18 -7.95
C PHE A 303 9.60 6.45 -7.24
N VAL A 304 9.64 7.55 -8.00
CA VAL A 304 9.80 8.90 -7.46
C VAL A 304 8.44 9.58 -7.55
N ILE A 305 7.73 9.67 -6.43
CA ILE A 305 6.34 10.16 -6.39
C ILE A 305 6.33 11.60 -5.87
N ASP A 306 5.91 12.57 -6.67
CA ASP A 306 5.70 13.95 -6.21
C ASP A 306 4.51 14.00 -5.25
N MET A 307 4.79 14.28 -3.98
CA MET A 307 3.81 14.36 -2.90
C MET A 307 3.04 15.68 -2.87
N GLN A 308 3.36 16.59 -3.78
CA GLN A 308 2.74 17.90 -3.99
C GLN A 308 2.94 18.82 -2.77
N THR A 309 4.12 19.46 -2.68
CA THR A 309 4.47 20.38 -1.59
C THR A 309 3.48 21.55 -1.44
N LYS A 310 3.21 21.95 -0.19
CA LYS A 310 2.52 23.21 0.13
C LYS A 310 3.46 24.43 0.07
N GLY A 311 4.76 24.19 0.18
CA GLY A 311 5.81 25.21 0.21
C GLY A 311 6.51 25.42 -1.14
N ASN A 312 7.69 26.05 -1.08
CA ASN A 312 8.58 26.16 -2.23
C ASN A 312 9.41 24.87 -2.37
N GLY A 313 9.86 24.58 -3.59
CA GLY A 313 10.66 23.38 -3.87
C GLY A 313 9.81 22.17 -4.23
N LYS A 314 10.32 20.98 -3.91
CA LYS A 314 9.73 19.69 -4.21
C LYS A 314 9.84 18.75 -3.02
N TRP A 315 8.86 17.87 -2.90
CA TRP A 315 8.75 16.88 -1.84
C TRP A 315 8.35 15.55 -2.49
N TYR A 316 9.23 14.55 -2.41
CA TYR A 316 9.07 13.26 -3.05
C TYR A 316 9.08 12.12 -2.05
N MET A 317 8.29 11.10 -2.33
CA MET A 317 8.41 9.79 -1.70
C MET A 317 9.11 8.85 -2.68
N LEU A 318 10.16 8.17 -2.21
CA LEU A 318 10.80 7.07 -2.93
C LEU A 318 10.12 5.78 -2.49
N ARG A 319 9.53 5.02 -3.42
CA ARG A 319 8.69 3.86 -3.07
C ARG A 319 8.92 2.66 -3.97
N ASN A 320 9.05 1.49 -3.37
CA ASN A 320 8.99 0.22 -4.08
C ASN A 320 8.35 -0.90 -3.26
N THR A 321 8.84 -1.10 -2.04
CA THR A 321 8.43 -2.13 -1.08
C THR A 321 7.66 -1.51 0.08
N ASP A 322 7.02 -2.33 0.92
CA ASP A 322 6.32 -1.89 2.16
C ASP A 322 7.24 -1.19 3.18
N LEU A 323 8.53 -1.55 3.14
CA LEU A 323 9.44 -1.42 4.27
C LEU A 323 9.86 0.00 4.54
N GLU A 324 10.29 0.70 3.50
CA GLU A 324 10.84 2.02 3.71
C GLU A 324 10.24 3.00 2.71
N ASN A 325 9.86 4.17 3.25
CA ASN A 325 9.36 5.29 2.45
C ASN A 325 10.29 6.50 2.58
N PRO A 326 11.55 6.42 2.11
CA PRO A 326 12.46 7.54 2.17
C PRO A 326 11.85 8.77 1.50
N ILE A 327 12.02 9.89 2.18
CA ILE A 327 11.44 11.15 1.76
C ILE A 327 12.56 12.06 1.35
N ILE A 328 12.45 12.65 0.17
CA ILE A 328 13.46 13.58 -0.32
C ILE A 328 12.81 14.90 -0.74
N TYR A 329 13.40 15.97 -0.23
CA TYR A 329 13.07 17.35 -0.53
C TYR A 329 14.15 17.94 -1.41
N VAL A 330 13.73 18.75 -2.38
CA VAL A 330 14.65 19.51 -3.23
C VAL A 330 14.20 20.97 -3.20
N SER A 331 15.13 21.85 -2.82
CA SER A 331 14.91 23.30 -2.79
C SER A 331 14.48 23.87 -4.14
N GLU A 332 13.83 25.03 -4.13
CA GLU A 332 13.32 25.68 -5.35
C GLU A 332 14.42 25.99 -6.37
N ASP A 333 15.63 26.31 -5.92
CA ASP A 333 16.79 26.58 -6.78
C ASP A 333 17.60 25.32 -7.13
N GLY A 334 17.22 24.16 -6.56
CA GLY A 334 17.87 22.87 -6.78
C GLY A 334 19.24 22.72 -6.11
N LYS A 335 19.68 23.66 -5.27
CA LYS A 335 21.04 23.65 -4.69
C LYS A 335 21.15 22.89 -3.38
N GLU A 336 20.05 22.76 -2.65
CA GLU A 336 19.95 21.99 -1.41
C GLU A 336 18.90 20.89 -1.53
N ALA A 337 19.25 19.70 -1.05
CA ALA A 337 18.34 18.58 -0.86
C ALA A 337 18.36 18.12 0.61
N PHE A 338 17.23 17.60 1.07
CA PHE A 338 17.08 17.03 2.41
C PHE A 338 16.38 15.69 2.31
N MET A 339 16.94 14.66 2.95
CA MET A 339 16.43 13.30 2.91
C MET A 339 16.13 12.82 4.33
N ILE A 340 15.03 12.08 4.50
CA ILE A 340 14.64 11.44 5.75
C ILE A 340 14.72 9.93 5.53
N ASP A 341 15.52 9.28 6.37
CA ASP A 341 15.90 7.87 6.27
C ASP A 341 16.56 7.51 4.93
N VAL A 342 17.30 6.41 4.86
CA VAL A 342 18.05 6.07 3.64
C VAL A 342 17.97 4.62 3.23
N ASP A 343 17.46 3.74 4.08
CA ASP A 343 17.32 2.37 3.66
C ASP A 343 16.07 2.19 2.83
N PHE A 344 16.26 1.51 1.71
CA PHE A 344 15.27 1.12 0.74
C PHE A 344 15.93 0.04 -0.09
N TYR A 345 15.40 -1.18 -0.08
CA TYR A 345 16.02 -2.32 -0.76
C TYR A 345 16.30 -2.04 -2.25
N GLY A 346 17.55 -2.08 -2.69
CA GLY A 346 17.95 -1.69 -4.04
C GLY A 346 19.31 -1.00 -4.05
N GLU A 347 20.26 -1.61 -3.34
CA GLU A 347 21.63 -1.11 -3.17
C GLU A 347 22.30 -0.81 -4.53
N ASN A 348 21.91 -1.52 -5.60
CA ASN A 348 22.47 -1.33 -6.93
C ASN A 348 21.93 -0.09 -7.67
N VAL A 349 20.81 0.50 -7.24
CA VAL A 349 20.16 1.63 -7.93
C VAL A 349 20.02 2.89 -7.08
N ILE A 350 20.11 2.81 -5.75
CA ILE A 350 19.93 3.94 -4.81
C ILE A 350 20.75 5.17 -5.17
N ASN A 351 22.04 5.03 -5.45
CA ASN A 351 22.90 6.17 -5.78
C ASN A 351 22.48 6.84 -7.09
N LYS A 352 21.99 6.08 -8.07
CA LYS A 352 21.44 6.63 -9.31
C LYS A 352 20.17 7.43 -9.01
N VAL A 353 19.22 6.83 -8.28
CA VAL A 353 17.95 7.48 -7.91
C VAL A 353 18.21 8.78 -7.16
N ASN A 354 19.04 8.76 -6.12
CA ASN A 354 19.38 9.95 -5.34
C ASN A 354 19.97 11.05 -6.23
N LYS A 355 20.90 10.73 -7.13
CA LYS A 355 21.51 11.71 -8.05
C LYS A 355 20.51 12.28 -9.07
N ASP A 356 19.61 11.45 -9.58
CA ASP A 356 18.57 11.88 -10.52
C ASP A 356 17.59 12.84 -9.85
N VAL A 357 17.14 12.52 -8.63
CA VAL A 357 16.15 13.32 -7.89
C VAL A 357 16.73 14.65 -7.44
N ILE A 358 17.93 14.68 -6.86
CA ILE A 358 18.55 15.95 -6.42
C ILE A 358 19.06 16.78 -7.61
N GLY A 359 19.23 16.18 -8.78
CA GLY A 359 19.75 16.82 -9.97
C GLY A 359 21.25 17.19 -9.87
N PRO A 360 21.87 17.63 -10.97
CA PRO A 360 23.31 17.92 -11.01
C PRO A 360 23.71 19.22 -10.30
N GLU A 361 22.77 20.16 -10.12
CA GLU A 361 23.01 21.47 -9.51
C GLU A 361 23.01 21.43 -7.97
N CYS A 362 22.64 20.29 -7.36
CA CYS A 362 22.64 20.14 -5.92
C CYS A 362 24.08 20.18 -5.37
N GLU A 363 24.30 21.13 -4.45
CA GLU A 363 25.56 21.44 -3.78
C GLU A 363 25.60 20.89 -2.34
N SER A 364 24.43 20.56 -1.76
CA SER A 364 24.32 20.05 -0.40
C SER A 364 23.17 19.05 -0.26
N LEU A 365 23.49 17.82 0.18
CA LEU A 365 22.53 16.83 0.61
C LEU A 365 22.61 16.70 2.14
N LYS A 366 21.52 16.97 2.84
CA LYS A 366 21.38 16.71 4.27
C LYS A 366 20.55 15.46 4.47
N ILE A 367 20.98 14.55 5.32
CA ILE A 367 20.24 13.32 5.63
C ILE A 367 19.93 13.33 7.13
N PHE A 368 18.65 13.24 7.46
CA PHE A 368 18.18 12.97 8.81
C PHE A 368 17.76 11.50 8.91
N LEU A 369 18.12 10.84 10.00
CA LEU A 369 17.70 9.49 10.30
C LEU A 369 16.84 9.50 11.55
N THR A 370 15.67 8.85 11.48
CA THR A 370 14.68 8.85 12.57
C THR A 370 15.18 8.07 13.79
N HIS A 371 15.91 6.97 13.57
CA HIS A 371 16.42 6.09 14.62
C HIS A 371 17.54 5.16 14.11
N ASN A 372 18.13 4.34 14.98
CA ASN A 372 19.34 3.58 14.71
C ASN A 372 19.19 2.13 14.22
N HIS A 373 18.07 1.77 13.59
CA HIS A 373 17.89 0.44 13.00
C HIS A 373 18.50 0.30 11.61
N SER A 374 18.80 -0.96 11.25
CA SER A 374 19.50 -1.32 10.01
C SER A 374 18.75 -0.83 8.78
N ASP A 375 17.46 -1.13 8.72
CA ASP A 375 16.44 -0.76 7.74
C ASP A 375 16.14 0.75 7.68
N ASN A 376 16.91 1.58 8.37
CA ASN A 376 16.83 3.04 8.22
C ASN A 376 18.18 3.64 7.85
N CYS A 377 19.29 2.96 8.20
CA CYS A 377 20.63 3.53 8.22
C CYS A 377 21.64 2.84 7.29
N ASN A 378 21.48 1.56 6.96
CA ASN A 378 22.56 0.76 6.37
C ASN A 378 23.03 1.30 5.01
N ASN A 379 22.10 1.85 4.23
CA ASN A 379 22.38 2.39 2.91
C ASN A 379 23.23 3.68 2.94
N LEU A 380 23.47 4.28 4.12
CA LEU A 380 24.54 5.30 4.26
C LEU A 380 25.88 4.77 3.76
N SER A 381 26.16 3.48 3.98
CA SER A 381 27.40 2.83 3.52
C SER A 381 27.49 2.71 2.00
N VAL A 382 26.36 2.65 1.28
CA VAL A 382 26.29 2.63 -0.17
C VAL A 382 26.39 4.05 -0.73
N ILE A 383 25.71 5.01 -0.12
CA ILE A 383 25.78 6.43 -0.47
C ILE A 383 27.20 6.97 -0.34
N ALA A 384 27.91 6.61 0.74
CA ALA A 384 29.29 7.04 0.99
C ALA A 384 30.31 6.53 -0.04
N GLN A 385 29.97 5.52 -0.85
CA GLN A 385 30.84 4.98 -1.89
C GLN A 385 30.79 5.80 -3.19
N ASP A 386 29.72 6.57 -3.44
CA ASP A 386 29.64 7.46 -4.60
C ASP A 386 30.41 8.75 -4.33
N GLU A 387 31.39 9.06 -5.19
CA GLU A 387 32.30 10.20 -5.01
C GLU A 387 31.56 11.52 -4.85
N ARG A 388 30.52 11.76 -5.66
CA ARG A 388 29.75 13.01 -5.63
C ARG A 388 28.89 13.07 -4.37
N LEU A 389 28.13 12.02 -4.09
CA LEU A 389 27.24 12.01 -2.92
C LEU A 389 28.05 12.12 -1.63
N SER A 390 29.17 11.40 -1.53
CA SER A 390 30.08 11.46 -0.37
C SER A 390 30.61 12.88 -0.11
N GLU A 391 30.91 13.63 -1.18
CA GLU A 391 31.39 15.01 -1.08
C GLU A 391 30.33 15.97 -0.52
N ILE A 392 29.08 15.89 -1.02
CA ILE A 392 28.03 16.88 -0.71
C ILE A 392 27.15 16.51 0.49
N THR A 393 27.27 15.28 1.01
CA THR A 393 26.40 14.78 2.07
C THR A 393 26.86 15.21 3.46
N SER A 394 25.89 15.55 4.31
CA SER A 394 26.03 15.79 5.75
C SER A 394 24.88 15.11 6.51
N ILE A 395 25.13 14.74 7.76
CA ILE A 395 24.16 13.99 8.59
C ILE A 395 23.61 14.90 9.69
N ILE A 396 22.28 14.83 9.89
CA ILE A 396 21.58 15.36 11.05
C ILE A 396 21.15 14.16 11.89
N TRP A 397 21.60 14.11 13.14
CA TRP A 397 21.42 12.94 14.01
C TRP A 397 20.71 13.31 15.32
N PRO A 398 19.76 12.50 15.83
CA PRO A 398 19.18 12.73 17.16
C PRO A 398 20.25 12.72 18.26
N GLU A 399 20.33 13.78 19.06
CA GLU A 399 21.45 14.02 20.00
C GLU A 399 21.70 12.85 20.97
N ASN A 400 20.63 12.18 21.41
CA ASN A 400 20.69 11.12 22.41
C ASN A 400 20.68 9.70 21.81
N GLU A 401 20.50 9.56 20.50
CA GLU A 401 20.39 8.25 19.86
C GLU A 401 21.77 7.60 19.66
N PRO A 402 21.97 6.33 20.03
CA PRO A 402 23.24 5.64 19.79
C PRO A 402 23.50 5.46 18.29
N HIS A 403 24.72 5.75 17.84
CA HIS A 403 25.10 5.55 16.44
C HIS A 403 25.05 4.05 16.05
N PRO A 404 24.43 3.71 14.90
CA PRO A 404 24.50 2.36 14.36
C PRO A 404 25.89 2.05 13.80
N THR A 405 26.30 0.79 13.93
CA THR A 405 27.57 0.31 13.37
C THR A 405 27.34 -0.86 12.41
N LYS A 406 27.98 -0.82 11.24
CA LYS A 406 28.01 -1.93 10.26
C LYS A 406 29.46 -2.26 9.93
N ASP A 407 29.82 -3.54 9.99
CA ASP A 407 31.18 -4.02 9.74
C ASP A 407 32.27 -3.29 10.57
N GLY A 408 31.93 -2.93 11.81
CA GLY A 408 32.81 -2.20 12.72
C GLY A 408 33.02 -0.72 12.37
N LYS A 409 32.25 -0.16 11.45
CA LYS A 409 32.23 1.26 11.10
C LYS A 409 30.99 1.93 11.65
N ASP A 410 31.17 3.09 12.26
CA ASP A 410 30.09 4.01 12.58
C ASP A 410 29.51 4.59 11.29
N LEU A 411 28.22 4.35 11.04
CA LEU A 411 27.55 4.78 9.82
C LEU A 411 27.34 6.30 9.76
N VAL A 412 27.15 6.95 10.92
CA VAL A 412 26.83 8.39 11.03
C VAL A 412 28.04 9.24 10.64
N THR A 413 29.24 8.76 10.94
CA THR A 413 30.50 9.49 10.71
C THR A 413 31.18 9.15 9.39
N LEU A 414 30.55 8.35 8.51
CA LEU A 414 31.12 7.92 7.22
C LEU A 414 31.51 9.08 6.28
N PHE A 415 30.80 10.20 6.37
CA PHE A 415 31.01 11.39 5.54
C PHE A 415 32.01 12.39 6.16
N GLY A 416 32.52 12.10 7.36
CA GLY A 416 33.38 12.95 8.17
C GLY A 416 32.70 13.39 9.47
N GLU A 417 33.41 13.31 10.59
CA GLU A 417 32.92 13.76 11.91
C GLU A 417 32.50 15.24 11.91
N ASP A 418 33.15 16.08 11.08
CA ASP A 418 32.84 17.50 10.91
C ASP A 418 31.57 17.77 10.09
N LYS A 419 30.98 16.73 9.50
CA LYS A 419 29.72 16.79 8.73
C LYS A 419 28.52 16.25 9.48
N VAL A 420 28.66 15.93 10.76
CA VAL A 420 27.57 15.48 11.62
C VAL A 420 27.09 16.65 12.48
N THR A 421 25.79 16.92 12.43
CA THR A 421 25.11 17.88 13.34
C THR A 421 24.10 17.11 14.16
N THR A 422 24.05 17.37 15.47
CA THR A 422 23.02 16.78 16.33
C THR A 422 21.79 17.68 16.44
N VAL A 423 20.62 17.08 16.66
CA VAL A 423 19.36 17.79 16.90
C VAL A 423 18.72 17.31 18.20
N ALA A 424 18.31 18.24 19.07
CA ALA A 424 17.70 17.95 20.37
C ALA A 424 16.16 17.91 20.30
N ASP A 425 15.50 17.28 21.28
CA ASP A 425 14.03 17.25 21.39
C ASP A 425 13.43 18.66 21.34
N GLY A 426 12.50 18.87 20.40
CA GLY A 426 11.83 20.13 20.17
C GLY A 426 12.67 21.17 19.41
N GLU A 427 13.89 20.86 19.00
CA GLU A 427 14.71 21.75 18.19
C GLU A 427 14.14 21.88 16.78
N LYS A 428 14.13 23.13 16.28
CA LYS A 428 13.71 23.47 14.92
C LYS A 428 14.90 23.75 14.04
N PHE A 429 14.82 23.31 12.79
CA PHE A 429 15.81 23.65 11.77
C PHE A 429 15.14 23.84 10.41
N THR A 430 15.91 24.37 9.45
CA THR A 430 15.45 24.55 8.08
C THR A 430 16.34 23.77 7.13
N ALA A 431 15.73 23.05 6.19
CA ALA A 431 16.42 22.36 5.12
C ALA A 431 15.53 22.34 3.87
N ALA A 432 16.13 22.51 2.69
CA ALA A 432 15.46 22.50 1.40
C ALA A 432 14.21 23.41 1.32
N ASN A 433 14.27 24.60 1.94
CA ASN A 433 13.16 25.56 2.08
C ASN A 433 11.99 25.17 3.00
N HIS A 434 12.13 24.10 3.80
CA HIS A 434 11.10 23.62 4.74
C HIS A 434 11.53 23.80 6.20
N GLU A 435 10.60 24.16 7.10
CA GLU A 435 10.82 24.19 8.55
C GLU A 435 10.48 22.83 9.16
N PHE A 436 11.46 22.24 9.84
CA PHE A 436 11.33 20.97 10.54
C PHE A 436 11.45 21.16 12.05
N GLN A 437 10.85 20.23 12.81
CA GLN A 437 11.07 20.09 14.24
C GLN A 437 11.27 18.63 14.60
N PHE A 438 12.33 18.32 15.36
CA PHE A 438 12.56 16.98 15.88
C PHE A 438 11.74 16.75 17.16
N ILE A 439 11.18 15.56 17.29
CA ILE A 439 10.42 15.11 18.45
C ILE A 439 11.04 13.80 18.92
N GLU A 440 11.78 13.83 20.03
CA GLU A 440 12.41 12.64 20.60
C GLU A 440 11.36 11.77 21.28
N ILE A 441 11.40 10.45 21.05
CA ILE A 441 10.47 9.50 21.63
C ILE A 441 11.25 8.40 22.37
N PRO A 442 11.63 8.66 23.64
CA PRO A 442 12.60 7.83 24.34
C PRO A 442 12.02 6.49 24.80
N ASN A 443 12.79 5.42 24.58
CA ASN A 443 12.49 4.05 25.02
C ASN A 443 11.15 3.47 24.50
N GLU A 444 10.65 3.98 23.38
CA GLU A 444 9.56 3.36 22.63
C GLU A 444 10.12 2.21 21.77
N HIS A 445 10.68 2.58 20.63
CA HIS A 445 11.21 1.67 19.62
C HIS A 445 12.74 1.53 19.74
N THR A 446 13.43 2.65 19.89
CA THR A 446 14.87 2.73 20.19
C THR A 446 15.13 3.60 21.43
N PRO A 447 16.38 3.66 21.95
CA PRO A 447 16.66 4.41 23.18
C PRO A 447 16.26 5.89 23.13
N ALA A 448 16.54 6.58 22.02
CA ALA A 448 16.25 8.00 21.84
C ALA A 448 16.06 8.42 20.36
N GLY A 449 15.59 7.50 19.52
CA GLY A 449 15.05 7.84 18.20
C GLY A 449 13.78 8.68 18.34
N GLY A 450 13.19 9.04 17.21
CA GLY A 450 11.95 9.78 17.26
C GLY A 450 11.37 10.11 15.90
N GLN A 451 10.65 11.23 15.89
CA GLN A 451 9.82 11.65 14.77
C GLN A 451 10.31 13.00 14.27
N LEU A 452 10.06 13.29 13.00
CA LEU A 452 10.36 14.58 12.39
C LEU A 452 9.07 15.21 11.86
N ALA A 453 8.72 16.38 12.36
CA ALA A 453 7.58 17.14 11.83
C ALA A 453 8.06 18.10 10.73
N ASP A 454 7.48 18.00 9.53
CA ASP A 454 7.50 19.06 8.53
C ASP A 454 6.33 20.01 8.80
N LEU A 455 6.65 21.19 9.34
CA LEU A 455 5.70 22.24 9.68
C LEU A 455 5.23 23.03 8.46
N THR A 456 5.85 22.83 7.30
CA THR A 456 5.47 23.45 6.02
C THR A 456 4.35 22.65 5.36
N ASN A 457 4.47 21.32 5.35
CA ASN A 457 3.48 20.43 4.77
C ASN A 457 2.41 19.97 5.78
N ASN A 458 2.62 20.20 7.08
CA ASN A 458 1.81 19.65 8.19
C ASN A 458 1.84 18.12 8.22
N VAL A 459 3.04 17.54 8.12
CA VAL A 459 3.26 16.09 8.07
C VAL A 459 4.21 15.69 9.18
N LEU A 460 3.95 14.56 9.82
CA LEU A 460 4.82 13.95 10.82
C LEU A 460 5.39 12.64 10.28
N TYR A 461 6.70 12.58 10.12
CA TYR A 461 7.43 11.35 9.82
C TYR A 461 7.68 10.62 11.12
N SER A 462 7.01 9.50 11.33
CA SER A 462 7.10 8.78 12.59
C SER A 462 8.30 7.82 12.66
N GLY A 463 8.93 7.51 11.52
CA GLY A 463 9.82 6.36 11.42
C GLY A 463 9.06 5.13 11.92
N ASP A 464 9.70 4.34 12.78
CA ASP A 464 9.09 3.15 13.37
C ASP A 464 8.37 3.44 14.70
N THR A 465 8.44 4.69 15.15
CA THR A 465 7.55 5.17 16.21
C THR A 465 6.11 5.02 15.74
N LEU A 466 5.21 4.53 16.60
CA LEU A 466 3.83 4.12 16.28
C LEU A 466 3.69 2.79 15.50
N GLY A 467 4.77 2.21 14.98
CA GLY A 467 4.73 0.98 14.19
C GLY A 467 4.03 1.11 12.83
N ALA A 468 4.08 0.03 12.04
CA ALA A 468 3.47 -0.09 10.74
C ALA A 468 1.93 -0.10 10.82
N GLN A 469 1.26 0.56 9.89
CA GLN A 469 -0.20 0.52 9.80
C GLN A 469 -0.68 -0.73 9.04
N VAL A 470 -0.74 -1.85 9.76
CA VAL A 470 -1.25 -3.12 9.23
C VAL A 470 -1.97 -3.90 10.33
N HIS A 471 -2.97 -4.71 10.00
CA HIS A 471 -3.66 -5.58 10.98
C HIS A 471 -2.82 -6.76 11.49
N LEU A 472 -1.67 -7.03 10.88
CA LEU A 472 -0.83 -8.22 11.10
C LEU A 472 0.18 -8.09 12.25
N GLY A 473 -0.01 -7.12 13.15
CA GLY A 473 0.90 -6.86 14.27
C GLY A 473 2.00 -5.89 13.88
N GLY A 474 1.61 -4.71 13.43
CA GLY A 474 2.48 -3.66 12.85
C GLY A 474 3.65 -3.18 13.71
N SER A 475 3.70 -3.59 14.99
CA SER A 475 4.95 -3.63 15.73
C SER A 475 4.94 -4.76 16.75
N THR A 476 6.12 -5.16 17.24
CA THR A 476 6.25 -6.06 18.39
C THR A 476 6.63 -5.27 19.63
N VAL A 477 5.75 -5.27 20.64
CA VAL A 477 5.93 -4.53 21.89
C VAL A 477 6.21 -5.49 23.04
N THR A 478 7.34 -5.29 23.72
CA THR A 478 7.63 -6.01 24.96
C THR A 478 6.96 -5.31 26.15
N LEU A 479 6.41 -6.07 27.10
CA LEU A 479 5.74 -5.47 28.25
C LEU A 479 6.69 -4.68 29.16
N SER A 480 8.00 -4.92 29.10
CA SER A 480 8.98 -4.08 29.79
C SER A 480 9.11 -2.67 29.23
N THR A 481 8.78 -2.46 27.94
CA THR A 481 8.89 -1.16 27.25
C THR A 481 7.54 -0.49 27.02
N ILE A 482 6.43 -1.10 27.47
CA ILE A 482 5.07 -0.62 27.20
C ILE A 482 4.78 0.81 27.67
N ASP A 483 5.43 1.24 28.75
CA ASP A 483 5.32 2.63 29.23
C ASP A 483 5.97 3.63 28.26
N GLY A 484 7.07 3.25 27.62
CA GLY A 484 7.71 4.05 26.56
C GLY A 484 6.77 4.23 25.38
N TRP A 485 6.24 3.12 24.85
CA TRP A 485 5.24 3.12 23.77
C TRP A 485 4.00 3.95 24.08
N LEU A 486 3.40 3.76 25.26
CA LEU A 486 2.20 4.53 25.64
C LEU A 486 2.51 6.03 25.74
N ASN A 487 3.62 6.39 26.38
CA ASN A 487 3.98 7.80 26.55
C ASN A 487 4.36 8.46 25.22
N GLY A 488 5.05 7.74 24.34
CA GLY A 488 5.41 8.21 23.00
C GLY A 488 4.19 8.44 22.11
N ALA A 489 3.25 7.49 22.09
CA ALA A 489 1.98 7.64 21.38
C ALA A 489 1.15 8.83 21.91
N LEU A 490 1.06 9.02 23.23
CA LEU A 490 0.38 10.16 23.85
C LEU A 490 1.09 11.50 23.58
N LYS A 491 2.43 11.53 23.61
CA LYS A 491 3.22 12.72 23.25
C LYS A 491 2.96 13.10 21.80
N THR A 492 2.93 12.11 20.91
CA THR A 492 2.64 12.28 19.48
C THR A 492 1.24 12.83 19.26
N GLU A 493 0.22 12.21 19.86
CA GLU A 493 -1.17 12.67 19.77
C GLU A 493 -1.33 14.13 20.20
N GLN A 494 -0.68 14.51 21.31
CA GLN A 494 -0.72 15.89 21.79
C GLN A 494 0.01 16.85 20.83
N TYR A 495 1.19 16.45 20.33
CA TYR A 495 1.96 17.25 19.41
C TYR A 495 1.21 17.52 18.10
N ILE A 496 0.55 16.50 17.54
CA ILE A 496 -0.29 16.62 16.34
C ILE A 496 -1.38 17.67 16.53
N LYS A 497 -2.09 17.63 17.67
CA LYS A 497 -3.15 18.60 18.00
C LYS A 497 -2.60 20.02 18.16
N ASP A 498 -1.47 20.18 18.82
CA ASP A 498 -0.90 21.49 19.14
C ASP A 498 -0.32 22.20 17.90
N ASN A 499 0.12 21.43 16.91
CA ASN A 499 0.79 21.96 15.71
C ASN A 499 -0.07 21.84 14.43
N GLY A 500 -1.25 21.23 14.50
CA GLY A 500 -2.14 21.08 13.35
C GLY A 500 -1.58 20.17 12.26
N ILE A 501 -0.89 19.09 12.66
CA ILE A 501 -0.43 18.06 11.72
C ILE A 501 -1.65 17.38 11.09
N GLU A 502 -1.62 17.24 9.77
CA GLU A 502 -2.73 16.70 8.96
C GLU A 502 -2.53 15.22 8.63
N TYR A 503 -1.26 14.79 8.48
CA TYR A 503 -0.92 13.44 8.07
C TYR A 503 0.29 12.90 8.84
N ILE A 504 0.30 11.59 9.04
CA ILE A 504 1.47 10.84 9.51
C ILE A 504 2.00 10.00 8.34
N ILE A 505 3.32 9.87 8.21
CA ILE A 505 3.97 8.90 7.32
C ILE A 505 4.88 8.04 8.19
N GLY A 506 4.68 6.73 8.15
CA GLY A 506 5.53 5.76 8.86
C GLY A 506 6.84 5.49 8.11
N GLY A 507 7.81 4.89 8.81
CA GLY A 507 8.96 4.25 8.16
C GLY A 507 8.45 3.12 7.28
N HIS A 508 7.70 2.21 7.91
CA HIS A 508 6.92 1.15 7.28
C HIS A 508 5.49 1.64 7.00
N THR A 509 4.95 1.29 5.84
CA THR A 509 3.66 1.74 5.27
C THR A 509 3.64 3.13 4.60
N PRO A 510 3.24 3.21 3.30
CA PRO A 510 3.38 4.41 2.44
C PRO A 510 2.21 5.40 2.52
N TYR A 511 1.33 5.26 3.51
CA TYR A 511 0.08 6.00 3.58
C TYR A 511 0.27 7.42 4.11
N LEU A 512 -0.58 8.33 3.63
CA LEU A 512 -0.86 9.57 4.36
C LEU A 512 -1.88 9.27 5.47
N ASN A 513 -1.36 8.79 6.60
CA ASN A 513 -2.15 8.29 7.72
C ASN A 513 -2.90 9.40 8.44
N THR A 514 -4.03 9.00 9.02
CA THR A 514 -4.88 9.88 9.80
C THR A 514 -4.20 10.28 11.13
N PRO A 515 -4.36 11.54 11.59
CA PRO A 515 -3.89 12.02 12.89
C PRO A 515 -4.28 11.15 14.09
N GLU A 516 -5.43 10.47 14.01
CA GLU A 516 -5.97 9.61 15.06
C GLU A 516 -5.16 8.33 15.26
N TYR A 517 -4.31 7.93 14.30
CA TYR A 517 -3.51 6.70 14.38
C TYR A 517 -2.68 6.62 15.67
N ALA A 518 -2.05 7.72 16.06
CA ALA A 518 -1.29 7.80 17.32
C ALA A 518 -2.17 7.48 18.56
N SER A 519 -3.41 7.96 18.57
CA SER A 519 -4.36 7.65 19.65
C SER A 519 -4.77 6.18 19.67
N TRP A 520 -4.85 5.54 18.50
CA TRP A 520 -5.20 4.12 18.40
C TRP A 520 -4.07 3.22 18.90
N VAL A 521 -2.82 3.56 18.60
CA VAL A 521 -1.64 2.92 19.21
C VAL A 521 -1.67 3.05 20.73
N ALA A 522 -1.93 4.26 21.25
CA ALA A 522 -2.05 4.47 22.70
C ALA A 522 -3.16 3.61 23.34
N ILE A 523 -4.31 3.46 22.66
CA ILE A 523 -5.40 2.58 23.10
C ILE A 523 -4.95 1.11 23.18
N ALA A 524 -4.20 0.62 22.19
CA ALA A 524 -3.67 -0.74 22.21
C ALA A 524 -2.72 -0.96 23.40
N MET A 525 -1.78 -0.03 23.63
CA MET A 525 -0.85 -0.09 24.77
C MET A 525 -1.60 -0.06 26.10
N GLN A 526 -2.56 0.84 26.25
CA GLN A 526 -3.37 0.97 27.47
C GLN A 526 -4.16 -0.31 27.75
N TYR A 527 -4.77 -0.91 26.73
CA TYR A 527 -5.48 -2.18 26.87
C TYR A 527 -4.55 -3.31 27.30
N ALA A 528 -3.37 -3.44 26.70
CA ALA A 528 -2.37 -4.44 27.09
C ALA A 528 -1.91 -4.27 28.55
N LYS A 529 -1.71 -3.02 29.02
CA LYS A 529 -1.40 -2.73 30.43
C LYS A 529 -2.51 -3.19 31.37
N GLU A 530 -3.77 -3.00 30.98
CA GLU A 530 -4.92 -3.46 31.76
C GLU A 530 -4.99 -4.99 31.81
N GLN A 531 -4.67 -5.68 30.71
CA GLN A 531 -4.61 -7.15 30.70
C GLN A 531 -3.55 -7.69 31.66
N ILE A 532 -2.31 -7.20 31.60
CA ILE A 532 -1.24 -7.68 32.50
C ILE A 532 -1.49 -7.30 33.97
N THR A 533 -2.17 -6.17 34.22
CA THR A 533 -2.55 -5.77 35.59
C THR A 533 -3.65 -6.69 36.14
N ALA A 534 -4.60 -7.10 35.29
CA ALA A 534 -5.69 -7.99 35.67
C ALA A 534 -5.23 -9.45 35.82
N ASP A 535 -4.28 -9.89 35.00
CA ASP A 535 -3.68 -11.22 35.01
C ASP A 535 -2.18 -11.12 34.73
N SER A 536 -1.37 -11.23 35.80
CA SER A 536 0.09 -11.19 35.69
C SER A 536 0.68 -12.36 34.89
N ALA A 537 -0.12 -13.40 34.60
CA ALA A 537 0.27 -14.52 33.74
C ALA A 537 -0.09 -14.31 32.26
N TRP A 538 -0.70 -13.17 31.88
CA TRP A 538 -0.99 -12.85 30.48
C TRP A 538 0.30 -12.85 29.66
N GLN A 539 0.38 -13.71 28.65
CA GLN A 539 1.60 -13.90 27.85
C GLN A 539 1.77 -12.83 26.75
N GLY A 540 0.77 -11.97 26.56
CA GLY A 540 0.67 -11.08 25.42
C GLY A 540 -0.17 -11.67 24.29
N GLY A 541 0.01 -11.14 23.08
CA GLY A 541 -0.72 -11.48 21.88
C GLY A 541 -1.01 -10.26 21.01
N LEU A 542 -1.60 -10.49 19.84
CA LEU A 542 -2.02 -9.43 18.92
C LEU A 542 -3.22 -8.67 19.48
N ILE A 543 -3.12 -7.34 19.47
CA ILE A 543 -4.24 -6.42 19.72
C ILE A 543 -4.40 -5.55 18.47
N ILE A 544 -5.65 -5.45 18.00
CA ILE A 544 -6.05 -4.60 16.89
C ILE A 544 -7.02 -3.55 17.42
N VAL A 545 -6.81 -2.31 17.02
CA VAL A 545 -7.69 -1.17 17.25
C VAL A 545 -8.22 -0.71 15.90
N GLU A 546 -9.52 -0.82 15.68
CA GLU A 546 -10.20 -0.37 14.46
C GLU A 546 -11.04 0.86 14.82
N ASN A 547 -10.81 2.00 14.15
CA ASN A 547 -11.51 3.26 14.41
C ASN A 547 -11.55 3.66 15.90
N GLY A 548 -10.43 3.46 16.61
CA GLY A 548 -10.31 3.78 18.03
C GLY A 548 -11.02 2.80 18.98
N GLN A 549 -11.41 1.61 18.50
CA GLN A 549 -12.03 0.57 19.32
C GLN A 549 -11.24 -0.75 19.26
N ILE A 550 -11.07 -1.41 20.40
CA ILE A 550 -10.44 -2.73 20.46
C ILE A 550 -11.32 -3.73 19.71
N VAL A 551 -10.73 -4.40 18.71
CA VAL A 551 -11.37 -5.48 17.96
C VAL A 551 -11.44 -6.73 18.84
N THR A 552 -12.60 -7.41 18.87
CA THR A 552 -12.80 -8.61 19.67
C THR A 552 -13.59 -9.69 18.92
N GLY A 553 -13.35 -10.95 19.28
CA GLY A 553 -14.19 -12.10 18.88
C GLY A 553 -14.38 -12.24 17.37
N GLU A 554 -15.64 -12.19 16.94
CA GLU A 554 -16.06 -12.43 15.56
C GLU A 554 -15.39 -11.50 14.53
N ARG A 555 -15.16 -10.23 14.86
CA ARG A 555 -14.49 -9.29 13.94
C ARG A 555 -13.02 -9.64 13.74
N LEU A 556 -12.34 -10.13 14.78
CA LEU A 556 -10.96 -10.61 14.65
C LEU A 556 -10.91 -11.83 13.72
N ASP A 557 -11.82 -12.78 13.90
CA ASP A 557 -11.93 -13.97 13.05
C ASP A 557 -12.25 -13.60 11.60
N GLU A 558 -13.08 -12.58 11.37
CA GLU A 558 -13.42 -12.06 10.04
C GLU A 558 -12.20 -11.46 9.33
N ILE A 559 -11.47 -10.56 10.01
CA ILE A 559 -10.24 -9.93 9.48
C ILE A 559 -9.26 -11.03 9.04
N PHE A 560 -8.99 -12.01 9.91
CA PHE A 560 -8.06 -13.09 9.59
C PHE A 560 -8.60 -14.10 8.58
N ALA A 561 -9.91 -14.21 8.39
CA ALA A 561 -10.49 -15.08 7.36
C ALA A 561 -10.41 -14.44 5.97
N ASN A 562 -10.70 -13.14 5.88
CA ASN A 562 -10.95 -12.43 4.63
C ASN A 562 -9.83 -11.47 4.21
N GLY A 563 -8.90 -11.13 5.10
CA GLY A 563 -7.93 -10.05 4.87
C GLY A 563 -8.60 -8.68 4.90
N LEU A 564 -7.82 -7.65 4.58
CA LEU A 564 -8.29 -6.27 4.50
C LEU A 564 -7.81 -5.58 3.23
N THR A 565 -8.65 -4.74 2.67
CA THR A 565 -8.21 -3.80 1.63
C THR A 565 -7.28 -2.74 2.23
N ASP A 566 -6.40 -2.14 1.42
CA ASP A 566 -5.54 -1.02 1.84
C ASP A 566 -6.36 0.14 2.43
N ARG A 567 -7.56 0.34 1.89
CA ARG A 567 -8.53 1.30 2.42
C ARG A 567 -8.92 1.01 3.87
N GLU A 568 -9.14 -0.25 4.22
CA GLU A 568 -9.52 -0.65 5.58
C GLU A 568 -8.35 -0.57 6.55
N GLU A 569 -7.12 -0.85 6.09
CA GLU A 569 -5.90 -0.72 6.88
C GLU A 569 -5.69 0.71 7.41
N LEU A 570 -6.07 1.73 6.62
CA LEU A 570 -6.02 3.14 7.04
C LEU A 570 -6.79 3.44 8.34
N PHE A 571 -7.71 2.57 8.73
CA PHE A 571 -8.54 2.72 9.93
C PHE A 571 -8.16 1.77 11.06
N ILE A 572 -7.00 1.11 10.96
CA ILE A 572 -6.50 0.16 11.94
C ILE A 572 -5.17 0.62 12.52
N ALA A 573 -4.94 0.25 13.78
CA ALA A 573 -3.62 0.12 14.38
C ALA A 573 -3.52 -1.26 15.01
N SER A 574 -2.36 -1.90 14.94
CA SER A 574 -2.15 -3.18 15.63
C SER A 574 -0.75 -3.31 16.21
N ALA A 575 -0.64 -4.08 17.28
CA ALA A 575 0.63 -4.41 17.90
C ALA A 575 0.58 -5.82 18.49
N ASN A 576 1.69 -6.54 18.35
CA ASN A 576 1.89 -7.84 18.95
C ASN A 576 2.63 -7.69 20.29
N PHE A 577 1.98 -8.05 21.39
CA PHE A 577 2.55 -7.90 22.72
C PHE A 577 3.26 -9.17 23.17
N ARG A 578 4.44 -9.03 23.76
CA ARG A 578 5.22 -10.16 24.33
C ARG A 578 5.50 -9.90 25.81
N ASN A 579 5.07 -10.80 26.68
CA ASN A 579 5.40 -10.71 28.09
C ASN A 579 6.84 -11.19 28.35
N ASN A 580 7.71 -10.25 28.67
CA ASN A 580 9.08 -10.47 29.10
C ASN A 580 9.36 -9.95 30.53
N LEU A 581 8.30 -9.65 31.28
CA LEU A 581 8.46 -9.22 32.67
C LEU A 581 9.03 -10.38 33.49
N PRO A 582 9.89 -10.09 34.50
CA PRO A 582 10.36 -11.11 35.41
C PRO A 582 9.16 -11.84 36.01
N THR A 583 9.12 -13.16 35.86
CA THR A 583 8.20 -13.97 36.67
C THR A 583 8.62 -13.79 38.13
N GLU A 584 7.67 -13.53 39.03
CA GLU A 584 7.99 -13.50 40.46
C GLU A 584 8.78 -14.78 40.79
N PRO A 585 9.93 -14.68 41.47
CA PRO A 585 10.66 -15.87 41.84
C PRO A 585 9.71 -16.74 42.65
N GLU A 586 9.51 -17.99 42.22
CA GLU A 586 8.88 -18.98 43.09
C GLU A 586 9.63 -18.89 44.43
N GLU A 587 8.90 -18.65 45.53
CA GLU A 587 9.46 -18.80 46.88
C GLU A 587 9.90 -20.26 47.02
N ASN A 588 11.12 -20.56 46.59
CA ASN A 588 11.83 -21.76 46.94
C ASN A 588 12.60 -21.42 48.22
N PRO A 589 12.12 -21.84 49.41
CA PRO A 589 12.85 -21.61 50.64
C PRO A 589 14.09 -22.52 50.65
N GLY A 590 15.20 -21.99 50.14
CA GLY A 590 16.52 -22.54 50.36
C GLY A 590 17.36 -22.65 49.09
N GLN A 591 17.97 -21.55 48.67
CA GLN A 591 19.29 -21.58 48.04
C GLN A 591 20.01 -20.26 48.31
N THR A 592 21.19 -20.37 48.92
CA THR A 592 22.12 -19.28 49.23
C THR A 592 22.73 -18.68 47.96
N PRO A 593 23.17 -17.40 48.00
CA PRO A 593 23.65 -16.69 46.83
C PRO A 593 25.07 -17.13 46.46
N ASP A 594 25.30 -17.44 45.18
CA ASP A 594 26.64 -17.46 44.59
C ASP A 594 26.85 -16.17 43.80
N ASP A 595 27.95 -15.49 44.12
CA ASP A 595 28.57 -14.40 43.38
C ASP A 595 28.90 -14.86 41.96
N ASP A 596 28.44 -14.14 40.93
CA ASP A 596 29.28 -13.90 39.75
C ASP A 596 28.82 -12.63 39.00
N ASN A 597 29.70 -11.65 39.02
CA ASN A 597 29.64 -10.40 38.32
C ASN A 597 30.05 -10.62 36.86
N LYS A 598 29.11 -10.58 35.90
CA LYS A 598 29.40 -10.46 34.47
C LYS A 598 28.46 -9.46 33.78
N ASN A 599 29.12 -8.60 33.03
CA ASN A 599 28.63 -7.58 32.11
C ASN A 599 27.51 -8.10 31.17
N PRO A 600 26.47 -7.30 30.83
CA PRO A 600 25.53 -7.68 29.78
C PRO A 600 26.18 -7.44 28.40
N GLU A 601 26.40 -8.51 27.66
CA GLU A 601 26.63 -8.46 26.22
C GLU A 601 25.29 -8.30 25.51
N ASN A 602 25.24 -7.40 24.52
CA ASN A 602 24.17 -7.32 23.53
C ASN A 602 23.92 -8.72 22.96
N THR A 603 22.69 -9.21 23.11
CA THR A 603 22.18 -10.30 22.28
C THR A 603 21.08 -9.71 21.43
N ASP A 604 21.45 -9.42 20.20
CA ASP A 604 20.56 -9.23 19.06
C ASP A 604 19.55 -10.38 19.00
N ASP A 605 18.36 -10.05 18.50
CA ASP A 605 17.28 -10.96 18.17
C ASP A 605 17.78 -12.22 17.46
N GLN A 606 17.75 -13.34 18.20
CA GLN A 606 17.79 -14.67 17.61
C GLN A 606 16.68 -15.49 18.20
N ASP A 607 15.59 -15.64 17.44
CA ASP A 607 15.12 -16.93 16.91
C ASP A 607 13.63 -16.79 16.54
N ASN A 608 13.35 -16.21 15.37
CA ASN A 608 12.01 -16.17 14.78
C ASN A 608 11.91 -17.24 13.68
N SER A 609 12.16 -18.50 14.02
CA SER A 609 11.98 -19.63 13.10
C SER A 609 11.13 -20.75 13.72
N ASN A 610 9.81 -20.54 13.71
CA ASN A 610 8.75 -21.57 13.55
C ASN A 610 7.40 -21.06 14.07
N VAL A 611 6.65 -20.33 13.24
CA VAL A 611 5.17 -20.36 13.32
C VAL A 611 4.68 -21.23 12.17
N ASN A 612 4.92 -22.53 12.30
CA ASN A 612 4.29 -23.50 11.42
C ASN A 612 2.84 -23.68 11.89
N ALA A 613 1.90 -23.21 11.07
CA ALA A 613 0.48 -23.44 11.22
C ALA A 613 0.21 -24.94 11.46
N ASN A 614 -0.23 -25.29 12.67
CA ASN A 614 -0.69 -26.65 12.95
C ASN A 614 -1.97 -26.64 13.80
N THR A 615 -3.08 -26.89 13.08
CA THR A 615 -4.26 -27.71 13.41
C THR A 615 -4.70 -27.80 14.90
N PRO A 616 -5.98 -27.51 15.22
CA PRO A 616 -6.45 -27.36 16.60
C PRO A 616 -6.42 -28.68 17.39
N GLN A 617 -5.53 -28.76 18.38
CA GLN A 617 -5.63 -29.78 19.42
C GLN A 617 -6.58 -29.33 20.53
N ASN A 618 -7.75 -29.95 20.50
CA ASN A 618 -8.77 -30.02 21.54
C ASN A 618 -8.17 -30.05 22.97
N LYS A 619 -8.09 -28.89 23.64
CA LYS A 619 -7.91 -28.79 25.10
C LYS A 619 -9.08 -27.99 25.67
N LYS A 620 -9.71 -28.61 26.68
CA LYS A 620 -10.93 -28.17 27.37
C LYS A 620 -10.95 -26.68 27.68
N SER A 621 -12.11 -26.07 27.43
CA SER A 621 -12.50 -24.72 27.83
C SER A 621 -12.10 -24.41 29.28
N SER A 622 -11.15 -23.50 29.47
CA SER A 622 -11.16 -22.62 30.63
C SER A 622 -12.15 -21.50 30.32
N SER A 623 -13.15 -21.36 31.18
CA SER A 623 -14.18 -20.33 31.08
C SER A 623 -13.55 -18.94 31.05
N VAL A 624 -13.65 -18.25 29.92
CA VAL A 624 -13.52 -16.79 29.86
C VAL A 624 -14.61 -16.22 30.77
N LYS A 625 -14.21 -15.49 31.81
CA LYS A 625 -15.16 -14.70 32.59
C LYS A 625 -15.58 -13.51 31.75
N THR A 626 -16.79 -13.55 31.22
CA THR A 626 -17.50 -12.34 30.80
C THR A 626 -17.80 -11.54 32.06
N GLY A 627 -17.14 -10.39 32.21
CA GLY A 627 -17.28 -9.49 33.35
C GLY A 627 -17.73 -8.11 32.90
N ASP A 628 -19.05 -7.91 32.91
CA ASP A 628 -19.85 -6.69 33.02
C ASP A 628 -19.42 -5.40 32.28
N GLU A 629 -20.32 -4.96 31.39
CA GLU A 629 -20.37 -3.67 30.67
C GLU A 629 -20.36 -2.40 31.56
N THR A 630 -20.09 -2.51 32.86
CA THR A 630 -20.11 -1.40 33.81
C THR A 630 -18.76 -0.69 34.01
N ASN A 631 -17.65 -1.19 33.47
CA ASN A 631 -16.34 -0.52 33.58
C ASN A 631 -15.98 0.38 32.39
N LEU A 632 -16.65 0.24 31.24
CA LEU A 632 -16.50 1.12 30.08
C LEU A 632 -17.06 2.54 30.29
N ALA A 633 -17.95 2.73 31.28
CA ALA A 633 -18.53 4.03 31.59
C ALA A 633 -17.51 5.02 32.22
N TRP A 634 -16.40 4.55 32.78
CA TRP A 634 -15.37 5.41 33.37
C TRP A 634 -14.32 5.89 32.37
N ALA A 635 -14.06 5.12 31.31
CA ALA A 635 -13.18 5.53 30.21
C ALA A 635 -13.79 6.70 29.39
N LEU A 636 -15.11 6.69 29.18
CA LEU A 636 -15.83 7.78 28.51
C LEU A 636 -15.92 9.08 29.34
N LEU A 637 -15.82 9.01 30.67
CA LEU A 637 -15.84 10.19 31.54
C LEU A 637 -14.47 10.87 31.67
N GLY A 638 -13.37 10.16 31.42
CA GLY A 638 -12.02 10.73 31.37
C GLY A 638 -11.78 11.63 30.14
N LEU A 639 -12.38 11.28 28.99
CA LEU A 639 -12.25 12.03 27.74
C LEU A 639 -13.27 13.18 27.58
N ALA A 640 -14.41 13.14 28.28
CA ALA A 640 -15.39 14.23 28.30
C ALA A 640 -15.03 15.40 29.25
N GLY A 641 -14.00 15.24 30.09
CA GLY A 641 -13.56 16.26 31.06
C GLY A 641 -12.82 17.46 30.46
N ALA A 642 -12.38 17.37 29.20
CA ALA A 642 -11.63 18.43 28.51
C ALA A 642 -12.49 19.33 27.60
N SER A 643 -13.77 19.00 27.38
CA SER A 643 -14.65 19.71 26.42
C SER A 643 -15.74 20.60 27.05
N VAL A 644 -15.75 20.77 28.39
CA VAL A 644 -16.67 21.70 29.09
C VAL A 644 -15.91 22.78 29.84
N LEU A 645 -15.17 23.64 29.11
CA LEU A 645 -14.72 24.94 29.62
C LEU A 645 -14.41 25.93 28.48
N TYR A 646 -15.26 25.98 27.45
CA TYR A 646 -15.19 27.07 26.47
C TYR A 646 -16.56 27.49 25.94
N THR A 647 -17.43 28.02 26.81
CA THR A 647 -18.34 29.11 26.41
C THR A 647 -18.83 29.87 27.63
N VAL A 648 -18.40 31.12 27.80
CA VAL A 648 -19.23 32.34 28.00
C VAL A 648 -18.27 33.51 28.23
N THR A 649 -18.01 34.30 27.18
CA THR A 649 -17.90 35.77 27.30
C THR A 649 -18.08 36.42 25.94
N LYS A 650 -19.28 36.28 25.37
CA LYS A 650 -19.74 37.16 24.29
C LYS A 650 -20.10 38.51 24.91
N LYS A 651 -19.20 39.50 24.84
CA LYS A 651 -19.50 40.88 25.27
C LYS A 651 -19.67 41.78 24.04
N THR A 652 -20.93 42.03 23.75
CA THR A 652 -21.46 43.05 22.83
C THR A 652 -20.94 44.45 23.20
N ARG A 653 -20.49 45.22 22.22
CA ARG A 653 -20.54 46.71 22.12
C ARG A 653 -19.84 47.11 20.82
N LYS A 654 -20.31 48.03 19.98
CA LYS A 654 -21.58 48.72 19.69
C LYS A 654 -21.19 49.63 18.51
N LEU A 655 -22.09 49.81 17.54
CA LEU A 655 -21.96 50.81 16.47
C LEU A 655 -21.59 52.20 17.01
N ASN A 656 -20.52 52.77 16.46
CA ASN A 656 -20.50 54.01 15.67
C ASN A 656 -19.17 54.14 14.93
#